data_AF-A0A2Z3YN69-F1
#
_entry.id   AF-A0A2Z3YN69-F1
#
_cell.length_a   1.000
_cell.length_b   1.000
_cell.length_c   1.000
_cell.angle_alpha   90.00
_cell.angle_beta   90.00
_cell.angle_gamma   90.00
#
_symmetry.space_group_name_H-M   'P 1'
#
loop_
_entity.id
_entity.type
_entity.pdbx_description
1 polymer ?
#
loop_
_entity_poly.entity_id
_entity_poly.type
_entity_poly.pdbx_seq_one_letter_code
_entity_poly.pdbx_strand_id
1 'polypeptide(L)'
;MSLPSVPSLQDLPAPGRRARILGIIAVVLAALVFLVPVFVSNYTELRWFQSVDMPKVFWGVILTRVALFAVFAVLSGLIVWGAAFAAYRSSDRSPESLAGLEASSPLAEHRPAIRRSLRPFLVIIPVIVAVVAGMVAQGNWRTVRLFFSGGDFGVKDPQFNKDLGFYAFSLPLYQYVLSTLTVLVIVAFLVNLVAHYLLGTITTGNPRTGEKAKIGAPALRQLAVIAGIFMLVKAADYWFDRYGLLNKDHSTFTGGSYTDINAVLPAKILLLIVSIFVAVMFFGTLVLRDLRLPALAVVLMVVSSLAIGVGWPAVMEQFSVTPNRAEKEREYIARNIESTRYSYGIGDDNVTYEQNWGGETTGSASERRSIADDAATLSNIRLLDPEILSPTFTQQQQLRNFYGFPTELAVDRYNVDGEMRDFVVAAREIDPNSLSGNQTDWINRHTVYTHGNGFIAAPANKVDEVARDVGSARGGYPVYTVADLQHMEGDQGGELDLDLEQPRIYFGPVISGSVNPSEDYAVVGDDGSGNDREYDTDTSNYTYSGSGGVDVSNIFNRAMYAAKFQSMNLMLSDVIGSDSKILYDRDPRERVHKVAPWLTTDSKTYPVVIDGRIKWIVDGYTTLKDLPYAERTQLDSATEDAVNNDPAAQQNAVSNSVSYIRNSVKAVVDAYDGSVDLYEFDESDPVLKAWEGVFPGVVKDKSEISDELNAHLRYPEDMFKVQRELIARYHVDDPGVFFTNDAFWSVPSDPTAPEGRQELAQPPYHVVATDPETNRPSFQLITPFRGLRREYLAAQMSVSSDPATYGRIHVRVLPTNTQTQGPRQAQDTMMSSDEIARERTLLQGSNTLTNGNLLTLPVGDGQILYVEPVYSQRKDQASAFPKLLRVLVSYNGSVGYAPTVAEALQQVGIDPDAVTEVAESGGSSSGSGSGDSSSTGQGSGSTGSGSGASGSTGSGSTGGGSQAGGTATPTADQMKRINDAMAAVQQTRESGTFEEFGKALDELDAAIAAVQ
;
A
#
# COMPACT_ATOMS: atom_id res chain seq x y z
N MET A 1 65.11 -16.68 -5.46
CA MET A 1 63.78 -17.04 -5.98
C MET A 1 63.17 -15.80 -6.62
N SER A 2 63.29 -15.70 -7.94
CA SER A 2 62.68 -14.65 -8.77
C SER A 2 61.23 -15.02 -9.04
N LEU A 3 60.30 -14.13 -8.69
CA LEU A 3 58.89 -14.26 -9.08
C LEU A 3 58.80 -14.18 -10.62
N PRO A 4 57.95 -15.00 -11.27
CA PRO A 4 57.74 -14.93 -12.70
C PRO A 4 57.08 -13.59 -13.08
N SER A 5 57.62 -12.95 -14.12
CA SER A 5 57.08 -11.74 -14.72
C SER A 5 55.69 -12.00 -15.28
N VAL A 6 54.68 -11.29 -14.76
CA VAL A 6 53.34 -11.26 -15.35
C VAL A 6 53.47 -10.66 -16.76
N PRO A 7 52.96 -11.33 -17.82
CA PRO A 7 53.08 -10.82 -19.18
C PRO A 7 52.36 -9.48 -19.32
N SER A 8 52.97 -8.57 -20.09
CA SER A 8 52.40 -7.26 -20.38
C SER A 8 51.20 -7.42 -21.32
N LEU A 9 50.15 -6.59 -21.20
CA LEU A 9 49.00 -6.58 -22.12
C LEU A 9 49.40 -6.33 -23.60
N GLN A 10 50.68 -6.03 -23.88
CA GLN A 10 51.24 -5.84 -25.22
C GLN A 10 51.69 -7.16 -25.88
N ASP A 11 51.83 -8.26 -25.12
CA ASP A 11 52.20 -9.58 -25.64
C ASP A 11 50.98 -10.43 -26.05
N LEU A 12 49.76 -9.88 -25.91
CA LEU A 12 48.57 -10.49 -26.47
C LEU A 12 48.56 -10.27 -27.99
N PRO A 13 48.54 -11.33 -28.83
CA PRO A 13 48.52 -11.19 -30.27
C PRO A 13 47.32 -10.32 -30.68
N ALA A 14 47.57 -9.29 -31.49
CA ALA A 14 46.52 -8.44 -32.02
C ALA A 14 45.44 -9.34 -32.65
N PRO A 15 44.15 -9.20 -32.27
CA PRO A 15 43.12 -10.12 -32.71
C PRO A 15 43.08 -10.12 -34.24
N GLY A 16 43.26 -11.31 -34.83
CA GLY A 16 43.18 -11.49 -36.27
C GLY A 16 41.84 -10.96 -36.81
N ARG A 17 41.75 -10.64 -38.10
CA ARG A 17 40.55 -10.05 -38.73
C ARG A 17 39.25 -10.78 -38.35
N ARG A 18 39.30 -12.11 -38.20
CA ARG A 18 38.19 -12.97 -37.74
C ARG A 18 37.78 -12.71 -36.28
N ALA A 19 38.73 -12.58 -35.36
CA ALA A 19 38.45 -12.29 -33.94
C ALA A 19 37.87 -10.88 -33.74
N ARG A 20 38.29 -9.90 -34.55
CA ARG A 20 37.65 -8.56 -34.54
C ARG A 20 36.22 -8.58 -35.07
N ILE A 21 35.97 -9.33 -36.15
CA ILE A 21 34.61 -9.50 -36.70
C ILE A 21 33.72 -10.21 -35.68
N LEU A 22 34.18 -11.31 -35.08
CA LEU A 22 33.45 -12.02 -34.03
C LEU A 22 33.20 -11.13 -32.80
N GLY A 23 34.18 -10.31 -32.40
CA GLY A 23 34.01 -9.33 -31.32
C GLY A 23 32.97 -8.26 -31.65
N ILE A 24 32.96 -7.73 -32.87
CA ILE A 24 31.93 -6.76 -33.32
C ILE A 24 30.55 -7.43 -33.34
N ILE A 25 30.44 -8.66 -33.86
CA ILE A 25 29.17 -9.41 -33.86
C ILE A 25 28.68 -9.65 -32.43
N ALA A 26 29.56 -10.05 -31.51
CA ALA A 26 29.22 -10.24 -30.11
C ALA A 26 28.74 -8.93 -29.44
N VAL A 27 29.39 -7.79 -29.74
CA VAL A 27 28.98 -6.47 -29.23
C VAL A 27 27.62 -6.05 -29.81
N VAL A 28 27.38 -6.29 -31.11
CA VAL A 28 26.09 -6.00 -31.76
C VAL A 28 24.99 -6.88 -31.18
N LEU A 29 25.24 -8.18 -31.00
CA LEU A 29 24.30 -9.10 -30.37
C LEU A 29 24.00 -8.68 -28.93
N ALA A 30 25.02 -8.36 -28.14
CA ALA A 30 24.83 -7.83 -26.79
C ALA A 30 23.99 -6.55 -26.82
N ALA A 31 24.31 -5.59 -27.70
CA ALA A 31 23.54 -4.37 -27.85
C ALA A 31 22.08 -4.64 -28.23
N LEU A 32 21.81 -5.59 -29.14
CA LEU A 32 20.45 -5.99 -29.51
C LEU A 32 19.70 -6.62 -28.35
N VAL A 33 20.34 -7.49 -27.57
CA VAL A 33 19.74 -8.10 -26.37
C VAL A 33 19.32 -7.04 -25.34
N PHE A 34 20.07 -5.94 -25.22
CA PHE A 34 19.70 -4.83 -24.33
C PHE A 34 18.71 -3.84 -24.96
N LEU A 35 18.82 -3.52 -26.25
CA LEU A 35 18.01 -2.47 -26.89
C LEU A 35 16.64 -2.96 -27.37
N VAL A 36 16.53 -4.23 -27.80
CA VAL A 36 15.25 -4.76 -28.31
C VAL A 36 14.17 -4.77 -27.23
N PRO A 37 14.40 -5.27 -25.99
CA PRO A 37 13.37 -5.20 -24.95
C PRO A 37 12.94 -3.78 -24.62
N VAL A 38 13.88 -2.83 -24.57
CA VAL A 38 13.58 -1.40 -24.34
C VAL A 38 12.70 -0.85 -25.46
N PHE A 39 13.03 -1.14 -26.72
CA PHE A 39 12.24 -0.70 -27.85
C PHE A 39 10.84 -1.33 -27.86
N VAL A 40 10.73 -2.65 -27.62
CA VAL A 40 9.45 -3.37 -27.54
C VAL A 40 8.56 -2.80 -26.43
N SER A 41 9.10 -2.59 -25.22
CA SER A 41 8.34 -2.01 -24.10
C SER A 41 7.86 -0.60 -24.45
N ASN A 42 8.74 0.32 -24.90
CA ASN A 42 8.33 1.68 -25.21
C ASN A 42 7.33 1.76 -26.39
N TYR A 43 7.47 0.88 -27.39
CA TYR A 43 6.53 0.84 -28.52
C TYR A 43 5.15 0.33 -28.09
N THR A 44 5.11 -0.79 -27.36
CA THR A 44 3.84 -1.36 -26.88
C THR A 44 3.17 -0.45 -25.85
N GLU A 45 3.92 0.25 -25.01
CA GLU A 45 3.41 1.30 -24.12
C GLU A 45 2.82 2.47 -24.92
N LEU A 46 3.53 3.00 -25.93
CA LEU A 46 2.98 4.07 -26.77
C LEU A 46 1.65 3.67 -27.41
N ARG A 47 1.54 2.44 -27.91
CA ARG A 47 0.30 1.92 -28.50
C ARG A 47 -0.81 1.80 -27.47
N TRP A 48 -0.49 1.37 -26.25
CA TRP A 48 -1.44 1.37 -25.14
C TRP A 48 -1.97 2.77 -24.85
N PHE A 49 -1.10 3.77 -24.68
CA PHE A 49 -1.52 5.15 -24.41
C PHE A 49 -2.34 5.76 -25.56
N GLN A 50 -2.12 5.32 -26.79
CA GLN A 50 -2.97 5.70 -27.93
C GLN A 50 -4.36 5.06 -27.85
N SER A 51 -4.48 3.84 -27.33
CA SER A 51 -5.77 3.15 -27.19
C SER A 51 -6.68 3.72 -26.09
N VAL A 52 -6.12 4.46 -25.13
CA VAL A 52 -6.85 5.14 -24.05
C VAL A 52 -6.91 6.66 -24.24
N ASP A 53 -6.60 7.16 -25.44
CA ASP A 53 -6.60 8.59 -25.78
C ASP A 53 -5.69 9.50 -24.91
N MET A 54 -4.64 8.93 -24.29
CA MET A 54 -3.67 9.66 -23.46
C MET A 54 -2.20 9.65 -23.95
N PRO A 55 -1.89 9.79 -25.26
CA PRO A 55 -0.50 9.79 -25.75
C PRO A 55 0.33 10.98 -25.24
N LYS A 56 -0.33 12.07 -24.80
CA LYS A 56 0.34 13.24 -24.23
C LYS A 56 1.09 12.92 -22.94
N VAL A 57 0.53 12.04 -22.08
CA VAL A 57 1.17 11.61 -20.83
C VAL A 57 2.48 10.89 -21.13
N PHE A 58 2.43 9.90 -22.03
CA PHE A 58 3.59 9.12 -22.46
C PHE A 58 4.74 10.01 -22.97
N TRP A 59 4.45 10.87 -23.95
CA TRP A 59 5.46 11.77 -24.51
C TRP A 59 5.92 12.81 -23.48
N GLY A 60 5.04 13.29 -22.62
CA GLY A 60 5.37 14.20 -21.52
C GLY A 60 6.41 13.58 -20.58
N VAL A 61 6.20 12.34 -20.15
CA VAL A 61 7.13 11.61 -19.27
C VAL A 61 8.44 11.30 -19.99
N ILE A 62 8.39 10.65 -21.16
CA ILE A 62 9.61 10.22 -21.87
C ILE A 62 10.46 11.40 -22.32
N LEU A 63 9.87 12.45 -22.86
CA LEU A 63 10.62 13.63 -23.30
C LEU A 63 11.34 14.29 -22.11
N THR A 64 10.69 14.33 -20.94
CA THR A 64 11.32 14.84 -19.71
C THR A 64 12.47 13.95 -19.25
N ARG A 65 12.26 12.63 -19.23
CA ARG A 65 13.29 11.66 -18.85
C ARG A 65 14.51 11.76 -19.77
N VAL A 66 14.30 11.79 -21.08
CA VAL A 66 15.36 11.94 -22.09
C VAL A 66 16.04 13.30 -21.99
N ALA A 67 15.30 14.39 -21.78
CA ALA A 67 15.87 15.72 -21.60
C ALA A 67 16.75 15.78 -20.34
N LEU A 68 16.29 15.24 -19.21
CA LEU A 68 17.07 15.17 -17.98
C LEU A 68 18.30 14.28 -18.13
N PHE A 69 18.15 13.12 -18.76
CA PHE A 69 19.29 12.27 -19.09
C PHE A 69 20.33 13.06 -19.88
N ALA A 70 19.93 13.72 -20.98
CA ALA A 70 20.84 14.45 -21.84
C ALA A 70 21.51 15.64 -21.13
N VAL A 71 20.73 16.46 -20.42
CA VAL A 71 21.23 17.64 -19.71
C VAL A 71 22.24 17.23 -18.64
N PHE A 72 21.90 16.28 -17.76
CA PHE A 72 22.79 15.85 -16.69
C PHE A 72 23.98 15.03 -17.20
N ALA A 73 23.81 14.22 -18.25
CA ALA A 73 24.91 13.51 -18.89
C ALA A 73 25.93 14.49 -19.50
N VAL A 74 25.46 15.51 -20.21
CA VAL A 74 26.34 16.54 -20.79
C VAL A 74 27.02 17.34 -19.69
N LEU A 75 26.28 17.82 -18.69
CA LEU A 75 26.84 18.60 -17.60
C LEU A 75 27.89 17.82 -16.80
N SER A 76 27.57 16.60 -16.36
CA SER A 76 28.50 15.75 -15.61
C SER A 76 29.71 15.33 -16.44
N GLY A 77 29.48 14.94 -17.71
CA GLY A 77 30.54 14.61 -18.66
C GLY A 77 31.49 15.78 -18.86
N LEU A 78 30.99 17.00 -19.05
CA LEU A 78 31.81 18.21 -19.20
C LEU A 78 32.60 18.56 -17.93
N ILE A 79 32.00 18.40 -16.75
CA ILE A 79 32.69 18.66 -15.47
C ILE A 79 33.86 17.69 -15.27
N VAL A 80 33.63 16.38 -15.43
CA VAL A 80 34.66 15.36 -15.24
C VAL A 80 35.69 15.40 -16.36
N TRP A 81 35.26 15.60 -17.61
CA TRP A 81 36.17 15.81 -18.74
C TRP A 81 37.03 17.05 -18.54
N GLY A 82 36.45 18.18 -18.10
CA GLY A 82 37.17 19.40 -17.80
C GLY A 82 38.24 19.20 -16.74
N ALA A 83 37.92 18.46 -15.67
CA ALA A 83 38.87 18.11 -14.62
C ALA A 83 40.02 17.21 -15.13
N ALA A 84 39.71 16.19 -15.94
CA ALA A 84 40.71 15.29 -16.51
C ALA A 84 41.57 15.99 -17.59
N PHE A 85 40.96 16.82 -18.44
CA PHE A 85 41.62 17.59 -19.49
C PHE A 85 42.54 18.66 -18.91
N ALA A 86 42.11 19.35 -17.85
CA ALA A 86 42.97 20.29 -17.13
C ALA A 86 44.24 19.61 -16.60
N ALA A 87 44.12 18.41 -16.01
CA ALA A 87 45.27 17.64 -15.55
C ALA A 87 46.20 17.29 -16.71
N TYR A 88 45.65 16.76 -17.81
CA TYR A 88 46.40 16.39 -19.02
C TYR A 88 47.16 17.58 -19.62
N ARG A 89 46.49 18.71 -19.86
CA ARG A 89 47.10 19.90 -20.48
C ARG A 89 48.18 20.54 -19.60
N SER A 90 48.06 20.42 -18.29
CA SER A 90 49.04 20.97 -17.35
C SER A 90 50.34 20.15 -17.30
N SER A 91 50.27 18.84 -17.60
CA SER A 91 51.44 17.96 -17.71
C SER A 91 52.28 18.24 -18.97
N ASP A 92 51.65 18.71 -20.05
CA ASP A 92 52.36 19.11 -21.29
C ASP A 92 53.09 20.46 -21.17
N ARG A 93 52.74 21.30 -20.18
CA ARG A 93 53.24 22.68 -20.01
C ARG A 93 54.23 22.86 -18.85
N SER A 94 54.78 21.78 -18.32
CA SER A 94 55.83 21.85 -17.28
C SER A 94 57.22 21.50 -17.86
N PRO A 95 57.96 22.46 -18.46
CA PRO A 95 59.36 22.27 -18.85
C PRO A 95 60.30 22.11 -17.64
N GLU A 96 59.90 22.59 -16.45
CA GLU A 96 60.81 22.70 -15.29
C GLU A 96 61.06 21.38 -14.56
N SER A 97 60.35 20.29 -14.89
CA SER A 97 60.64 18.95 -14.36
C SER A 97 61.59 18.13 -15.25
N LEU A 98 62.01 18.66 -16.40
CA LEU A 98 62.86 17.95 -17.36
C LEU A 98 64.36 18.09 -17.08
N ALA A 99 64.81 19.03 -16.23
CA ALA A 99 66.23 19.32 -16.07
C ALA A 99 66.89 18.77 -14.79
N GLY A 100 66.16 18.08 -13.88
CA GLY A 100 66.72 17.68 -12.58
C GLY A 100 66.26 16.34 -12.00
N LEU A 101 65.53 15.51 -12.76
CA LEU A 101 64.87 14.29 -12.26
C LEU A 101 65.07 13.08 -13.19
N GLU A 102 66.25 12.97 -13.82
CA GLU A 102 66.56 11.90 -14.77
C GLU A 102 66.98 10.57 -14.10
N ALA A 103 67.15 10.48 -12.77
CA ALA A 103 67.90 9.36 -12.18
C ALA A 103 67.19 8.43 -11.17
N SER A 104 65.94 8.65 -10.72
CA SER A 104 65.44 7.91 -9.53
C SER A 104 63.97 7.50 -9.48
N SER A 105 63.21 7.52 -10.59
CA SER A 105 61.81 7.04 -10.58
C SER A 105 61.65 5.72 -11.35
N PRO A 106 61.18 4.61 -10.71
CA PRO A 106 60.90 3.33 -11.37
C PRO A 106 59.86 3.39 -12.52
N LEU A 107 59.16 4.51 -12.67
CA LEU A 107 58.13 4.73 -13.69
C LEU A 107 58.64 5.51 -14.91
N ALA A 108 59.88 6.03 -14.89
CA ALA A 108 60.41 6.87 -15.96
C ALA A 108 60.49 6.15 -17.32
N GLU A 109 60.82 4.86 -17.31
CA GLU A 109 60.95 4.01 -18.50
C GLU A 109 59.60 3.67 -19.16
N HIS A 110 58.49 3.72 -18.41
CA HIS A 110 57.14 3.36 -18.89
C HIS A 110 56.25 4.59 -19.21
N ARG A 111 56.76 5.83 -19.06
CA ARG A 111 56.01 7.09 -19.30
C ARG A 111 55.37 7.25 -20.69
N PRO A 112 56.04 6.94 -21.83
CA PRO A 112 55.40 7.04 -23.14
C PRO A 112 54.27 6.00 -23.34
N ALA A 113 54.38 4.83 -22.71
CA ALA A 113 53.33 3.82 -22.70
C ALA A 113 52.13 4.24 -21.82
N ILE A 114 52.39 4.82 -20.65
CA ILE A 114 51.36 5.39 -19.75
C ILE A 114 50.63 6.57 -20.42
N ARG A 115 51.35 7.48 -21.09
CA ARG A 115 50.75 8.62 -21.80
C ARG A 115 49.87 8.19 -22.98
N ARG A 116 50.20 7.06 -23.65
CA ARG A 116 49.35 6.45 -24.69
C ARG A 116 48.12 5.73 -24.09
N SER A 117 48.25 5.17 -22.89
CA SER A 117 47.16 4.53 -22.13
C SER A 117 46.19 5.53 -21.46
N LEU A 118 46.63 6.77 -21.19
CA LEU A 118 45.81 7.82 -20.56
C LEU A 118 44.85 8.55 -21.52
N ARG A 119 45.09 8.50 -22.85
CA ARG A 119 44.17 9.10 -23.84
C ARG A 119 42.75 8.50 -23.81
N PRO A 120 42.56 7.17 -23.78
CA PRO A 120 41.22 6.60 -23.65
C PRO A 120 40.59 6.93 -22.29
N PHE A 121 41.36 7.07 -21.21
CA PHE A 121 40.86 7.46 -19.89
C PHE A 121 40.20 8.85 -19.88
N LEU A 122 40.70 9.80 -20.68
CA LEU A 122 40.11 11.13 -20.86
C LEU A 122 38.72 11.12 -21.53
N VAL A 123 38.33 10.00 -22.15
CA VAL A 123 37.03 9.87 -22.82
C VAL A 123 36.15 8.87 -22.08
N ILE A 124 36.69 7.70 -21.72
CA ILE A 124 35.93 6.60 -21.12
C ILE A 124 35.33 7.01 -19.77
N ILE A 125 36.12 7.60 -18.86
CA ILE A 125 35.60 7.95 -17.52
C ILE A 125 34.53 9.04 -17.58
N PRO A 126 34.74 10.18 -18.28
CA PRO A 126 33.68 11.17 -18.43
C PRO A 126 32.42 10.60 -19.07
N VAL A 127 32.55 9.69 -20.05
CA VAL A 127 31.38 9.03 -20.68
C VAL A 127 30.66 8.12 -19.69
N ILE A 128 31.37 7.31 -18.90
CA ILE A 128 30.74 6.46 -17.88
C ILE A 128 30.01 7.32 -16.85
N VAL A 129 30.65 8.37 -16.33
CA VAL A 129 30.02 9.27 -15.36
C VAL A 129 28.83 9.99 -15.99
N ALA A 130 28.93 10.42 -17.25
CA ALA A 130 27.83 11.04 -17.99
C ALA A 130 26.61 10.12 -18.09
N VAL A 131 26.83 8.86 -18.49
CA VAL A 131 25.75 7.87 -18.61
C VAL A 131 25.12 7.57 -17.24
N VAL A 132 25.93 7.35 -16.21
CA VAL A 132 25.43 7.06 -14.85
C VAL A 132 24.65 8.26 -14.28
N ALA A 133 25.20 9.47 -14.38
CA ALA A 133 24.51 10.68 -13.91
C ALA A 133 23.22 10.94 -14.68
N GLY A 134 23.23 10.76 -16.00
CA GLY A 134 22.01 10.85 -16.82
C GLY A 134 20.97 9.82 -16.43
N MET A 135 21.37 8.56 -16.18
CA MET A 135 20.46 7.50 -15.74
C MET A 135 19.81 7.79 -14.38
N VAL A 136 20.57 8.34 -13.43
CA VAL A 136 20.03 8.76 -12.12
C VAL A 136 19.10 9.98 -12.27
N ALA A 137 19.44 10.93 -13.14
CA ALA A 137 18.67 12.16 -13.34
C ALA A 137 17.30 11.92 -13.97
N GLN A 138 17.18 11.01 -14.94
CA GLN A 138 15.88 10.72 -15.54
C GLN A 138 14.86 10.14 -14.53
N GLY A 139 15.31 9.49 -13.46
CA GLY A 139 14.43 8.97 -12.41
C GLY A 139 13.71 10.07 -11.63
N ASN A 140 14.27 11.28 -11.57
CA ASN A 140 13.76 12.41 -10.78
C ASN A 140 12.87 13.35 -11.61
N TRP A 141 12.23 12.83 -12.66
CA TRP A 141 11.40 13.63 -13.58
C TRP A 141 10.21 14.30 -12.87
N ARG A 142 9.61 13.64 -11.85
CA ARG A 142 8.48 14.18 -11.06
C ARG A 142 8.87 15.48 -10.36
N THR A 143 10.01 15.47 -9.65
CA THR A 143 10.55 16.63 -8.93
C THR A 143 10.77 17.84 -9.86
N VAL A 144 11.30 17.59 -11.06
CA VAL A 144 11.57 18.67 -12.03
C VAL A 144 10.26 19.24 -12.59
N ARG A 145 9.29 18.38 -12.93
CA ARG A 145 7.99 18.83 -13.45
C ARG A 145 7.18 19.61 -12.41
N LEU A 146 7.17 19.13 -11.16
CA LEU A 146 6.54 19.82 -10.04
C LEU A 146 7.21 21.16 -9.74
N PHE A 147 8.53 21.29 -9.87
CA PHE A 147 9.20 22.58 -9.71
C PHE A 147 8.68 23.66 -10.67
N PHE A 148 8.41 23.30 -11.93
CA PHE A 148 7.97 24.26 -12.95
C PHE A 148 6.46 24.54 -12.93
N SER A 149 5.66 23.62 -12.39
CA SER A 149 4.19 23.72 -12.39
C SER A 149 3.62 23.93 -10.99
N GLY A 150 4.47 23.92 -9.97
CA GLY A 150 4.10 24.05 -8.56
C GLY A 150 3.51 25.43 -8.25
N GLY A 151 2.52 25.43 -7.36
CA GLY A 151 1.86 26.64 -6.86
C GLY A 151 2.11 26.89 -5.38
N ASP A 152 1.40 27.87 -4.84
CA ASP A 152 1.39 28.17 -3.41
C ASP A 152 0.27 27.37 -2.72
N PHE A 153 0.52 26.92 -1.49
CA PHE A 153 -0.48 26.30 -0.63
C PHE A 153 -1.36 27.36 0.07
N GLY A 154 -0.88 28.60 0.18
CA GLY A 154 -1.55 29.67 0.93
C GLY A 154 -1.30 29.59 2.44
N VAL A 155 -0.68 28.51 2.92
CA VAL A 155 -0.27 28.29 4.31
C VAL A 155 1.25 28.44 4.40
N LYS A 156 1.72 29.14 5.43
CA LYS A 156 3.14 29.41 5.64
C LYS A 156 3.68 28.65 6.83
N ASP A 157 4.95 28.24 6.73
CA ASP A 157 5.65 27.59 7.82
C ASP A 157 5.89 28.59 8.97
N PRO A 158 5.71 28.17 10.24
CA PRO A 158 5.82 29.05 11.40
C PRO A 158 7.26 29.48 11.72
N GLN A 159 8.28 28.85 11.13
CA GLN A 159 9.69 29.08 11.47
C GLN A 159 10.40 30.08 10.54
N PHE A 160 10.21 29.93 9.22
CA PHE A 160 10.84 30.72 8.17
C PHE A 160 9.84 31.58 7.37
N ASN A 161 8.54 31.45 7.64
CA ASN A 161 7.46 32.20 7.00
C ASN A 161 7.46 32.05 5.47
N LYS A 162 7.80 30.86 5.00
CA LYS A 162 7.77 30.41 3.61
C LYS A 162 6.50 29.58 3.38
N ASP A 163 5.91 29.74 2.21
CA ASP A 163 4.76 28.94 1.81
C ASP A 163 5.13 27.45 1.78
N LEU A 164 4.19 26.56 2.15
CA LEU A 164 4.43 25.11 2.11
C LEU A 164 4.78 24.61 0.70
N GLY A 165 4.33 25.28 -0.35
CA GLY A 165 4.69 25.03 -1.76
C GLY A 165 6.20 25.18 -2.04
N PHE A 166 6.92 26.03 -1.27
CA PHE A 166 8.38 26.07 -1.36
C PHE A 166 9.00 24.72 -0.94
N TYR A 167 8.47 24.09 0.11
CA TYR A 167 8.98 22.81 0.62
C TYR A 167 8.52 21.64 -0.24
N ALA A 168 7.29 21.68 -0.76
CA ALA A 168 6.74 20.64 -1.61
C ALA A 168 7.36 20.61 -3.02
N PHE A 169 7.53 21.77 -3.66
CA PHE A 169 7.86 21.85 -5.09
C PHE A 169 9.27 22.38 -5.37
N SER A 170 9.75 23.35 -4.58
CA SER A 170 11.01 24.06 -4.88
C SER A 170 12.26 23.44 -4.22
N LEU A 171 12.18 23.21 -2.92
CA LEU A 171 13.28 22.72 -2.09
C LEU A 171 13.84 21.37 -2.57
N PRO A 172 13.02 20.38 -2.96
CA PRO A 172 13.54 19.07 -3.38
C PRO A 172 14.41 19.18 -4.65
N LEU A 173 14.09 20.08 -5.59
CA LEU A 173 14.93 20.30 -6.76
C LEU A 173 16.28 20.92 -6.39
N TYR A 174 16.29 21.94 -5.52
CA TYR A 174 17.53 22.56 -5.07
C TYR A 174 18.44 21.56 -4.35
N GLN A 175 17.89 20.76 -3.45
CA GLN A 175 18.63 19.71 -2.75
C GLN A 175 19.14 18.64 -3.72
N TYR A 176 18.32 18.21 -4.69
CA TYR A 176 18.73 17.24 -5.70
C TYR A 176 19.92 17.75 -6.55
N VAL A 177 19.85 19.00 -7.02
CA VAL A 177 20.93 19.63 -7.80
C VAL A 177 22.20 19.77 -6.96
N LEU A 178 22.11 20.23 -5.72
CA LEU A 178 23.27 20.41 -4.83
C LEU A 178 23.93 19.08 -4.45
N SER A 179 23.12 18.05 -4.16
CA SER A 179 23.62 16.69 -3.91
C SER A 179 24.35 16.13 -5.13
N THR A 180 23.75 16.27 -6.32
CA THR A 180 24.38 15.85 -7.58
C THR A 180 25.68 16.59 -7.84
N LEU A 181 25.70 17.93 -7.70
CA LEU A 181 26.92 18.73 -7.86
C LEU A 181 28.01 18.33 -6.86
N THR A 182 27.64 18.05 -5.61
CA THR A 182 28.58 17.60 -4.58
C THR A 182 29.28 16.31 -5.02
N VAL A 183 28.52 15.30 -5.46
CA VAL A 183 29.07 14.03 -5.96
C VAL A 183 29.94 14.27 -7.20
N LEU A 184 29.48 15.06 -8.16
CA LEU A 184 30.23 15.35 -9.39
C LEU A 184 31.56 16.06 -9.12
N VAL A 185 31.59 17.00 -8.17
CA VAL A 185 32.82 17.70 -7.79
C VAL A 185 33.78 16.75 -7.06
N ILE A 186 33.29 15.85 -6.21
CA ILE A 186 34.12 14.80 -5.58
C ILE A 186 34.72 13.88 -6.64
N VAL A 187 33.91 13.40 -7.59
CA VAL A 187 34.39 12.56 -8.70
C VAL A 187 35.41 13.32 -9.54
N ALA A 188 35.15 14.59 -9.88
CA ALA A 188 36.08 15.44 -10.60
C ALA A 188 37.41 15.61 -9.83
N PHE A 189 37.36 15.79 -8.50
CA PHE A 189 38.53 15.85 -7.64
C PHE A 189 39.33 14.55 -7.69
N LEU A 190 38.67 13.39 -7.55
CA LEU A 190 39.32 12.08 -7.59
C LEU A 190 39.92 11.79 -8.96
N VAL A 191 39.21 12.07 -10.05
CA VAL A 191 39.71 11.91 -11.42
C VAL A 191 40.92 12.82 -11.66
N ASN A 192 40.86 14.07 -11.22
CA ASN A 192 41.98 15.01 -11.32
C ASN A 192 43.18 14.53 -10.49
N LEU A 193 42.96 14.04 -9.27
CA LEU A 193 43.98 13.49 -8.37
C LEU A 193 44.68 12.27 -9.00
N VAL A 194 43.90 11.29 -9.47
CA VAL A 194 44.41 10.07 -10.12
C VAL A 194 45.15 10.43 -11.41
N ALA A 195 44.62 11.35 -12.22
CA ALA A 195 45.30 11.81 -13.42
C ALA A 195 46.67 12.43 -13.09
N HIS A 196 46.75 13.27 -12.07
CA HIS A 196 48.01 13.89 -11.63
C HIS A 196 49.01 12.89 -11.04
N TYR A 197 48.53 11.85 -10.36
CA TYR A 197 49.35 10.73 -9.89
C TYR A 197 49.92 9.91 -11.04
N LEU A 198 49.08 9.50 -12.00
CA LEU A 198 49.50 8.72 -13.18
C LEU A 198 50.41 9.52 -14.13
N LEU A 199 50.21 10.84 -14.23
CA LEU A 199 51.07 11.75 -15.01
C LEU A 199 52.38 12.11 -14.30
N GLY A 200 52.60 11.62 -13.07
CA GLY A 200 53.85 11.79 -12.31
C GLY A 200 54.08 13.20 -11.74
N THR A 201 53.04 14.04 -11.72
CA THR A 201 53.09 15.37 -11.09
C THR A 201 52.92 15.31 -9.57
N ILE A 202 52.38 14.20 -9.05
CA ILE A 202 52.38 13.85 -7.62
C ILE A 202 53.28 12.63 -7.49
N THR A 203 54.41 12.76 -6.79
CA THR A 203 55.36 11.67 -6.58
C THR A 203 55.30 11.15 -5.15
N THR A 204 55.08 9.85 -4.99
CA THR A 204 55.28 9.13 -3.73
C THR A 204 56.78 8.96 -3.54
N GLY A 205 57.37 9.72 -2.61
CA GLY A 205 58.79 9.64 -2.31
C GLY A 205 59.19 8.23 -1.90
N ASN A 206 60.39 7.78 -2.29
CA ASN A 206 60.88 6.45 -1.95
C ASN A 206 61.57 6.47 -0.57
N PRO A 207 61.01 5.81 0.46
CA PRO A 207 61.58 5.83 1.81
C PRO A 207 63.00 5.22 1.87
N ARG A 208 63.37 4.36 0.90
CA ARG A 208 64.68 3.71 0.84
C ARG A 208 65.81 4.61 0.31
N THR A 209 65.49 5.73 -0.36
CA THR A 209 66.47 6.68 -0.94
C THR A 209 66.42 8.07 -0.29
N GLY A 210 65.55 8.29 0.71
CA GLY A 210 65.41 9.56 1.41
C GLY A 210 64.66 10.66 0.63
N GLU A 211 64.07 10.33 -0.53
CA GLU A 211 63.27 11.27 -1.32
C GLU A 211 61.91 11.53 -0.65
N LYS A 212 61.62 12.81 -0.39
CA LYS A 212 60.32 13.26 0.14
C LYS A 212 59.27 13.32 -0.97
N ALA A 213 58.02 12.99 -0.65
CA ALA A 213 56.90 13.18 -1.55
C ALA A 213 56.76 14.67 -1.95
N LYS A 214 56.54 14.94 -3.24
CA LYS A 214 56.38 16.31 -3.77
C LYS A 214 55.13 16.39 -4.63
N ILE A 215 54.39 17.49 -4.49
CA ILE A 215 53.21 17.82 -5.29
C ILE A 215 53.62 18.95 -6.24
N GLY A 216 53.48 18.75 -7.54
CA GLY A 216 53.77 19.76 -8.55
C GLY A 216 52.83 20.97 -8.42
N ALA A 217 53.36 22.18 -8.69
CA ALA A 217 52.58 23.41 -8.70
C ALA A 217 51.27 23.37 -9.55
N PRO A 218 51.23 22.76 -10.76
CA PRO A 218 49.97 22.66 -11.50
C PRO A 218 48.93 21.75 -10.82
N ALA A 219 49.36 20.63 -10.24
CA ALA A 219 48.48 19.71 -9.51
C ALA A 219 47.89 20.39 -8.27
N LEU A 220 48.72 21.12 -7.52
CA LEU A 220 48.26 21.86 -6.35
C LEU A 220 47.21 22.92 -6.70
N ARG A 221 47.40 23.67 -7.80
CA ARG A 221 46.43 24.70 -8.22
C ARG A 221 45.08 24.11 -8.62
N GLN A 222 45.08 23.01 -9.38
CA GLN A 222 43.83 22.39 -9.85
C GLN A 222 43.06 21.73 -8.69
N LEU A 223 43.76 20.97 -7.85
CA LEU A 223 43.15 20.35 -6.67
C LEU A 223 42.61 21.42 -5.70
N ALA A 224 43.31 22.54 -5.53
CA ALA A 224 42.83 23.65 -4.71
C ALA A 224 41.60 24.35 -5.33
N VAL A 225 41.53 24.52 -6.65
CA VAL A 225 40.34 25.11 -7.31
C VAL A 225 39.13 24.19 -7.15
N ILE A 226 39.29 22.89 -7.41
CA ILE A 226 38.18 21.93 -7.29
C ILE A 226 37.73 21.84 -5.82
N ALA A 227 38.66 21.81 -4.86
CA ALA A 227 38.34 21.85 -3.44
C ALA A 227 37.65 23.16 -3.03
N GLY A 228 38.07 24.31 -3.56
CA GLY A 228 37.41 25.59 -3.35
C GLY A 228 35.96 25.60 -3.88
N ILE A 229 35.73 25.07 -5.08
CA ILE A 229 34.38 24.89 -5.65
C ILE A 229 33.55 23.95 -4.80
N PHE A 230 34.12 22.82 -4.36
CA PHE A 230 33.45 21.89 -3.44
C PHE A 230 32.96 22.61 -2.18
N MET A 231 33.81 23.45 -1.59
CA MET A 231 33.44 24.21 -0.39
C MET A 231 32.35 25.26 -0.65
N LEU A 232 32.30 25.87 -1.84
CA LEU A 232 31.20 26.76 -2.23
C LEU A 232 29.88 26.00 -2.42
N VAL A 233 29.93 24.82 -3.04
CA VAL A 233 28.75 23.93 -3.16
C VAL A 233 28.27 23.51 -1.78
N LYS A 234 29.18 23.14 -0.86
CA LYS A 234 28.82 22.85 0.54
C LYS A 234 28.26 24.06 1.29
N ALA A 235 28.74 25.28 1.02
CA ALA A 235 28.16 26.48 1.61
C ALA A 235 26.71 26.70 1.14
N ALA A 236 26.42 26.50 -0.15
CA ALA A 236 25.07 26.54 -0.68
C ALA A 236 24.20 25.40 -0.13
N ASP A 237 24.76 24.19 -0.01
CA ASP A 237 24.13 23.04 0.62
C ASP A 237 23.65 23.40 2.03
N TYR A 238 24.53 23.87 2.93
CA TYR A 238 24.17 24.30 4.29
C TYR A 238 23.06 25.36 4.34
N TRP A 239 22.97 26.24 3.34
CA TRP A 239 21.91 27.25 3.27
C TRP A 239 20.53 26.63 3.01
N PHE A 240 20.43 25.64 2.11
CA PHE A 240 19.16 24.97 1.82
C PHE A 240 18.82 23.89 2.85
N ASP A 241 19.86 23.24 3.38
CA ASP A 241 19.77 22.21 4.41
C ASP A 241 19.10 22.66 5.71
N ARG A 242 19.05 23.97 5.96
CA ARG A 242 18.36 24.55 7.13
C ARG A 242 16.85 24.39 7.05
N TYR A 243 16.30 24.41 5.84
CA TYR A 243 14.85 24.26 5.62
C TYR A 243 14.43 22.81 5.83
N GLY A 244 15.31 21.86 5.48
CA GLY A 244 15.09 20.43 5.75
C GLY A 244 15.06 20.06 7.23
N LEU A 245 15.48 20.95 8.14
CA LEU A 245 15.36 20.72 9.59
C LEU A 245 13.90 20.57 10.04
N LEU A 246 12.95 21.12 9.28
CA LEU A 246 11.52 21.04 9.62
C LEU A 246 10.89 19.68 9.28
N ASN A 247 11.61 18.80 8.58
CA ASN A 247 11.11 17.50 8.10
C ASN A 247 11.84 16.33 8.79
N LYS A 248 12.53 16.61 9.90
CA LYS A 248 13.35 15.65 10.62
C LYS A 248 12.50 14.82 11.56
N ASP A 249 12.71 13.51 11.57
CA ASP A 249 11.97 12.59 12.45
C ASP A 249 12.65 12.51 13.82
N HIS A 250 11.85 12.67 14.88
CA HIS A 250 12.24 12.40 16.26
C HIS A 250 11.36 11.29 16.84
N SER A 251 11.71 10.82 18.04
CA SER A 251 10.95 9.76 18.73
C SER A 251 9.52 10.16 19.13
N THR A 252 9.22 11.46 19.17
CA THR A 252 7.97 12.00 19.73
C THR A 252 7.11 12.66 18.66
N PHE A 253 7.73 13.29 17.67
CA PHE A 253 7.06 14.00 16.58
C PHE A 253 8.02 14.18 15.39
N THR A 254 7.50 14.35 14.18
CA THR A 254 8.27 14.86 13.03
C THR A 254 8.28 16.39 13.01
N GLY A 255 9.46 17.00 12.91
CA GLY A 255 9.59 18.45 12.90
C GLY A 255 10.96 18.93 13.37
N GLY A 256 11.19 20.23 13.30
CA GLY A 256 12.37 20.83 13.92
C GLY A 256 12.20 20.90 15.44
N SER A 257 12.92 20.06 16.19
CA SER A 257 12.98 20.11 17.66
C SER A 257 13.57 21.42 18.19
N TYR A 258 13.44 21.67 19.50
CA TYR A 258 14.09 22.81 20.14
C TYR A 258 15.60 22.84 19.87
N THR A 259 16.28 21.68 19.97
CA THR A 259 17.71 21.57 19.68
C THR A 259 18.02 21.82 18.21
N ASP A 260 17.16 21.38 17.29
CA ASP A 260 17.39 21.62 15.86
C ASP A 260 17.30 23.11 15.51
N ILE A 261 16.31 23.82 16.05
CA ILE A 261 16.13 25.24 15.77
C ILE A 261 17.10 26.13 16.54
N ASN A 262 17.45 25.80 17.79
CA ASN A 262 18.29 26.66 18.62
C ASN A 262 19.77 26.28 18.64
N ALA A 263 20.15 25.07 18.23
CA ALA A 263 21.55 24.65 18.17
C ALA A 263 21.99 24.26 16.74
N VAL A 264 21.24 23.39 16.05
CA VAL A 264 21.65 22.88 14.72
C VAL A 264 21.53 23.96 13.64
N LEU A 265 20.47 24.77 13.67
CA LEU A 265 20.29 25.86 12.71
C LEU A 265 21.42 26.91 12.79
N PRO A 266 21.77 27.48 13.98
CA PRO A 266 22.96 28.32 14.11
C PRO A 266 24.26 27.61 13.69
N ALA A 267 24.40 26.32 14.01
CA ALA A 267 25.54 25.53 13.60
C ALA A 267 25.68 25.45 12.08
N LYS A 268 24.59 25.20 11.34
CA LYS A 268 24.58 25.22 9.87
C LYS A 268 24.96 26.58 9.30
N ILE A 269 24.50 27.68 9.90
CA ILE A 269 24.87 29.04 9.49
C ILE A 269 26.37 29.30 9.71
N LEU A 270 26.93 28.88 10.85
CA LEU A 270 28.37 29.01 11.10
C LEU A 270 29.18 28.14 10.13
N LEU A 271 28.75 26.90 9.85
CA LEU A 271 29.41 26.02 8.88
C LEU A 271 29.34 26.57 7.46
N LEU A 272 28.27 27.27 7.08
CA LEU A 272 28.21 28.01 5.83
C LEU A 272 29.31 29.08 5.78
N ILE A 273 29.44 29.91 6.82
CA ILE A 273 30.46 30.98 6.88
C ILE A 273 31.86 30.39 6.84
N VAL A 274 32.12 29.34 7.63
CA VAL A 274 33.40 28.61 7.63
C VAL A 274 33.68 28.00 6.27
N SER A 275 32.68 27.44 5.59
CA SER A 275 32.84 26.87 4.26
C SER A 275 33.25 27.91 3.22
N ILE A 276 32.65 29.11 3.25
CA ILE A 276 33.07 30.24 2.40
C ILE A 276 34.50 30.65 2.73
N PHE A 277 34.86 30.75 4.01
CA PHE A 277 36.22 31.10 4.43
C PHE A 277 37.26 30.06 3.97
N VAL A 278 36.95 28.77 4.13
CA VAL A 278 37.78 27.65 3.66
C VAL A 278 37.90 27.67 2.14
N ALA A 279 36.82 27.98 1.41
CA ALA A 279 36.88 28.18 -0.05
C ALA A 279 37.85 29.30 -0.43
N VAL A 280 37.79 30.45 0.26
CA VAL A 280 38.74 31.56 0.07
C VAL A 280 40.18 31.14 0.36
N MET A 281 40.43 30.33 1.39
CA MET A 281 41.77 29.79 1.67
C MET A 281 42.28 28.86 0.56
N PHE A 282 41.43 27.99 0.03
CA PHE A 282 41.76 27.15 -1.12
C PHE A 282 42.10 27.99 -2.36
N PHE A 283 41.31 29.02 -2.67
CA PHE A 283 41.64 29.94 -3.77
C PHE A 283 42.90 30.78 -3.48
N GLY A 284 43.13 31.20 -2.23
CA GLY A 284 44.34 31.92 -1.83
C GLY A 284 45.63 31.12 -2.03
N THR A 285 45.54 29.80 -2.01
CA THR A 285 46.66 28.88 -2.32
C THR A 285 47.16 29.07 -3.77
N LEU A 286 46.31 29.56 -4.68
CA LEU A 286 46.69 29.88 -6.07
C LEU A 286 47.75 30.99 -6.12
N VAL A 287 47.64 31.97 -5.23
CA VAL A 287 48.52 33.15 -5.18
C VAL A 287 49.75 32.86 -4.30
N LEU A 288 49.54 32.31 -3.10
CA LEU A 288 50.56 32.19 -2.06
C LEU A 288 51.42 30.91 -2.17
N ARG A 289 50.95 29.89 -2.89
CA ARG A 289 51.66 28.61 -3.14
C ARG A 289 52.14 27.87 -1.87
N ASP A 290 51.45 28.06 -0.74
CA ASP A 290 51.77 27.40 0.53
C ASP A 290 50.79 26.26 0.83
N LEU A 291 51.29 25.04 1.03
CA LEU A 291 50.52 23.85 1.38
C LEU A 291 49.93 23.90 2.79
N ARG A 292 50.42 24.80 3.64
CA ARG A 292 49.88 25.01 4.99
C ARG A 292 48.47 25.57 4.95
N LEU A 293 48.13 26.39 3.95
CA LEU A 293 46.80 27.00 3.82
C LEU A 293 45.70 25.97 3.57
N PRO A 294 45.79 25.07 2.56
CA PRO A 294 44.84 23.96 2.40
C PRO A 294 44.77 23.04 3.61
N ALA A 295 45.91 22.69 4.20
CA ALA A 295 45.95 21.80 5.37
C ALA A 295 45.21 22.43 6.56
N LEU A 296 45.42 23.72 6.83
CA LEU A 296 44.70 24.45 7.88
C LEU A 296 43.22 24.61 7.55
N ALA A 297 42.87 24.79 6.28
CA ALA A 297 41.49 24.90 5.83
C ALA A 297 40.72 23.58 6.05
N VAL A 298 41.34 22.43 5.73
CA VAL A 298 40.77 21.09 6.01
C VAL A 298 40.63 20.86 7.50
N VAL A 299 41.67 21.14 8.30
CA VAL A 299 41.61 20.98 9.76
C VAL A 299 40.53 21.88 10.35
N LEU A 300 40.47 23.15 9.94
CA LEU A 300 39.44 24.08 10.38
C LEU A 300 38.04 23.57 10.04
N MET A 301 37.82 23.08 8.82
CA MET A 301 36.54 22.56 8.40
C MET A 301 36.14 21.33 9.22
N VAL A 302 37.02 20.34 9.36
CA VAL A 302 36.76 19.10 10.11
C VAL A 302 36.50 19.38 11.58
N VAL A 303 37.34 20.20 12.22
CA VAL A 303 37.18 20.58 13.62
C VAL A 303 35.89 21.38 13.80
N SER A 304 35.59 22.32 12.93
CA SER A 304 34.35 23.10 12.99
C SER A 304 33.12 22.22 12.78
N SER A 305 33.12 21.32 11.79
CA SER A 305 32.00 20.41 11.54
C SER A 305 31.73 19.49 12.73
N LEU A 306 32.78 19.00 13.40
CA LEU A 306 32.62 18.12 14.55
C LEU A 306 32.20 18.91 15.79
N ALA A 307 32.90 20.01 16.10
CA ALA A 307 32.64 20.80 17.30
C ALA A 307 31.29 21.53 17.23
N ILE A 308 31.00 22.19 16.11
CA ILE A 308 29.79 23.00 15.92
C ILE A 308 28.62 22.13 15.46
N GLY A 309 28.84 21.18 14.53
CA GLY A 309 27.76 20.37 13.95
C GLY A 309 27.29 19.22 14.82
N VAL A 310 28.15 18.65 15.68
CA VAL A 310 27.81 17.51 16.55
C VAL A 310 27.97 17.87 18.02
N GLY A 311 29.11 18.46 18.40
CA GLY A 311 29.42 18.77 19.80
C GLY A 311 28.43 19.76 20.43
N TRP A 312 28.19 20.90 19.80
CA TRP A 312 27.31 21.94 20.34
C TRP A 312 25.84 21.49 20.49
N PRO A 313 25.19 20.86 19.48
CA PRO A 313 23.85 20.30 19.64
C PRO A 313 23.75 19.25 20.75
N ALA A 314 24.73 18.36 20.87
CA ALA A 314 24.73 17.32 21.91
C ALA A 314 24.80 17.92 23.34
N VAL A 315 25.60 18.98 23.52
CA VAL A 315 25.67 19.70 24.80
C VAL A 315 24.33 20.39 25.10
N MET A 316 23.72 21.07 24.12
CA MET A 316 22.43 21.73 24.32
C MET A 316 21.32 20.74 24.66
N GLU A 317 21.26 19.62 23.94
CA GLU A 317 20.30 18.54 24.16
C GLU A 317 20.41 18.01 25.60
N GLN A 318 21.60 17.54 25.99
CA GLN A 318 21.82 16.89 27.28
C GLN A 318 21.62 17.81 28.49
N PHE A 319 22.05 19.08 28.39
CA PHE A 319 22.09 19.98 29.54
C PHE A 319 20.93 20.97 29.60
N SER A 320 20.28 21.30 28.48
CA SER A 320 19.18 22.27 28.46
C SER A 320 17.83 21.69 28.06
N VAL A 321 17.78 20.67 27.19
CA VAL A 321 16.51 20.14 26.67
C VAL A 321 16.07 18.93 27.45
N THR A 322 16.87 17.86 27.53
CA THR A 322 16.51 16.61 28.21
C THR A 322 15.95 16.83 29.63
N PRO A 323 16.50 17.74 30.48
CA PRO A 323 15.96 17.97 31.81
C PRO A 323 14.57 18.64 31.85
N ASN A 324 14.23 19.46 30.84
CA ASN A 324 13.01 20.28 30.78
C ASN A 324 12.30 20.15 29.41
N ARG A 325 12.29 18.92 28.86
CA ARG A 325 11.92 18.68 27.47
C ARG A 325 10.48 19.05 27.15
N ALA A 326 9.54 18.77 28.07
CA ALA A 326 8.12 19.09 27.90
C ALA A 326 7.88 20.59 27.65
N GLU A 327 8.51 21.48 28.43
CA GLU A 327 8.35 22.93 28.25
C GLU A 327 9.11 23.44 27.03
N LYS A 328 10.32 22.92 26.79
CA LYS A 328 11.18 23.35 25.67
C LYS A 328 10.66 22.92 24.30
N GLU A 329 10.04 21.74 24.21
CA GLU A 329 9.49 21.21 22.96
C GLU A 329 8.04 21.64 22.72
N ARG A 330 7.36 22.26 23.70
CA ARG A 330 5.93 22.60 23.65
C ARG A 330 5.51 23.32 22.37
N GLU A 331 6.27 24.34 21.97
CA GLU A 331 6.00 25.13 20.76
C GLU A 331 6.17 24.30 19.48
N TYR A 332 7.18 23.42 19.43
CA TYR A 332 7.46 22.60 18.25
C TYR A 332 6.47 21.45 18.10
N ILE A 333 6.02 20.88 19.22
CA ILE A 333 4.91 19.92 19.24
C ILE A 333 3.63 20.60 18.78
N ALA A 334 3.30 21.81 19.24
CA ALA A 334 2.12 22.55 18.77
C ALA A 334 2.11 22.74 17.25
N ARG A 335 3.26 23.14 16.67
CA ARG A 335 3.42 23.29 15.21
C ARG A 335 3.25 21.97 14.47
N ASN A 336 3.71 20.88 15.06
CA ASN A 336 3.54 19.54 14.50
C ASN A 336 2.09 19.05 14.56
N ILE A 337 1.38 19.30 15.66
CA ILE A 337 -0.06 19.01 15.77
C ILE A 337 -0.83 19.77 14.68
N GLU A 338 -0.61 21.08 14.57
CA GLU A 338 -1.28 21.92 13.57
C GLU A 338 -0.97 21.48 12.13
N SER A 339 0.32 21.29 11.82
CA SER A 339 0.75 20.88 10.47
C SER A 339 0.26 19.47 10.11
N THR A 340 0.27 18.52 11.05
CA THR A 340 -0.25 17.17 10.81
C THR A 340 -1.75 17.19 10.58
N ARG A 341 -2.51 17.93 11.42
CA ARG A 341 -3.96 18.08 11.25
C ARG A 341 -4.32 18.67 9.89
N TYR A 342 -3.61 19.72 9.47
CA TYR A 342 -3.74 20.28 8.14
C TYR A 342 -3.39 19.24 7.07
N SER A 343 -2.19 18.65 7.10
CA SER A 343 -1.66 17.84 5.99
C SER A 343 -2.42 16.55 5.72
N TYR A 344 -3.11 16.01 6.72
CA TYR A 344 -3.95 14.80 6.59
C TYR A 344 -5.46 15.10 6.57
N GLY A 345 -5.86 16.36 6.62
CA GLY A 345 -7.26 16.76 6.54
C GLY A 345 -8.06 16.36 7.78
N ILE A 346 -7.39 16.26 8.93
CA ILE A 346 -7.98 15.87 10.23
C ILE A 346 -8.05 17.05 11.21
N GLY A 347 -8.08 18.27 10.68
CA GLY A 347 -8.30 19.50 11.45
C GLY A 347 -9.77 19.76 11.74
N ASP A 348 -10.03 20.84 12.49
CA ASP A 348 -11.36 21.22 12.98
C ASP A 348 -12.36 21.53 11.85
N ASP A 349 -11.87 21.82 10.63
CA ASP A 349 -12.71 22.06 9.45
C ASP A 349 -13.37 20.77 8.91
N ASN A 350 -12.83 19.58 9.23
CA ASN A 350 -13.31 18.29 8.72
C ASN A 350 -13.74 17.32 9.83
N VAL A 351 -13.25 17.51 11.06
CA VAL A 351 -13.48 16.59 12.19
C VAL A 351 -14.32 17.27 13.27
N THR A 352 -15.45 16.65 13.61
CA THR A 352 -16.31 17.06 14.71
C THR A 352 -16.16 16.08 15.87
N TYR A 353 -15.69 16.58 17.03
CA TYR A 353 -15.56 15.79 18.26
C TYR A 353 -16.79 15.99 19.17
N GLU A 354 -17.55 14.92 19.40
CA GLU A 354 -18.59 14.86 20.42
C GLU A 354 -17.96 14.36 21.73
N GLN A 355 -17.52 15.31 22.55
CA GLN A 355 -16.88 15.01 23.84
C GLN A 355 -17.90 14.54 24.87
N ASN A 356 -17.52 13.56 25.69
CA ASN A 356 -18.34 13.05 26.79
C ASN A 356 -19.71 12.47 26.32
N TRP A 357 -19.72 11.82 25.15
CA TRP A 357 -20.91 11.17 24.58
C TRP A 357 -21.43 10.07 25.51
N GLY A 358 -22.68 10.16 25.96
CA GLY A 358 -23.23 9.26 26.98
C GLY A 358 -22.90 9.60 28.44
N GLY A 359 -22.21 10.72 28.69
CA GLY A 359 -21.96 11.19 30.05
C GLY A 359 -23.23 11.74 30.73
N GLU A 360 -23.11 12.14 32.00
CA GLU A 360 -24.19 12.82 32.73
C GLU A 360 -24.50 14.18 32.06
N THR A 361 -25.43 14.21 31.11
CA THR A 361 -25.91 15.44 30.49
C THR A 361 -26.78 16.21 31.47
N THR A 362 -26.70 17.55 31.44
CA THR A 362 -27.51 18.46 32.28
C THR A 362 -29.01 18.51 31.89
N GLY A 363 -29.48 17.60 31.03
CA GLY A 363 -30.86 17.52 30.55
C GLY A 363 -31.76 16.56 31.36
N SER A 364 -33.06 16.61 31.12
CA SER A 364 -34.03 15.67 31.69
C SER A 364 -33.85 14.27 31.08
N ALA A 365 -34.16 13.22 31.85
CA ALA A 365 -34.08 11.83 31.36
C ALA A 365 -34.95 11.54 30.12
N SER A 366 -35.93 12.40 29.82
CA SER A 366 -36.79 12.38 28.63
C SER A 366 -36.15 12.97 27.37
N GLU A 367 -34.99 13.63 27.47
CA GLU A 367 -34.28 14.23 26.33
C GLU A 367 -33.13 13.35 25.80
N ARG A 368 -32.84 12.20 26.46
CA ARG A 368 -31.82 11.25 26.01
C ARG A 368 -32.36 10.41 24.85
N ARG A 369 -31.59 10.30 23.76
CA ARG A 369 -31.90 9.41 22.64
C ARG A 369 -31.96 7.96 23.13
N SER A 370 -33.06 7.31 22.82
CA SER A 370 -33.25 5.88 23.02
C SER A 370 -32.67 5.11 21.83
N ILE A 371 -32.40 3.81 22.02
CA ILE A 371 -32.00 2.94 20.91
C ILE A 371 -33.04 2.88 19.79
N ALA A 372 -34.32 3.10 20.10
CA ALA A 372 -35.40 3.12 19.12
C ALA A 372 -35.33 4.33 18.18
N ASP A 373 -34.63 5.40 18.58
CA ASP A 373 -34.42 6.57 17.73
C ASP A 373 -33.39 6.31 16.61
N ASP A 374 -32.61 5.22 16.72
CA ASP A 374 -31.61 4.79 15.72
C ASP A 374 -32.15 3.69 14.78
N ALA A 375 -33.41 3.82 14.37
CA ALA A 375 -34.08 2.87 13.49
C ALA A 375 -33.28 2.58 12.21
N ALA A 376 -32.63 3.59 11.61
CA ALA A 376 -31.80 3.43 10.42
C ALA A 376 -30.58 2.52 10.65
N THR A 377 -29.99 2.57 11.84
CA THR A 377 -28.88 1.68 12.23
C THR A 377 -29.38 0.26 12.49
N LEU A 378 -30.54 0.11 13.14
CA LEU A 378 -31.11 -1.19 13.49
C LEU A 378 -31.65 -1.95 12.26
N SER A 379 -32.28 -1.26 11.32
CA SER A 379 -32.85 -1.85 10.10
C SER A 379 -31.77 -2.32 9.10
N ASN A 380 -30.57 -1.72 9.17
CA ASN A 380 -29.44 -2.00 8.28
C ASN A 380 -28.32 -2.80 8.97
N ILE A 381 -28.64 -3.53 10.05
CA ILE A 381 -27.68 -4.45 10.67
C ILE A 381 -27.27 -5.51 9.63
N ARG A 382 -26.00 -5.46 9.23
CA ARG A 382 -25.47 -6.35 8.21
C ARG A 382 -25.35 -7.78 8.71
N LEU A 383 -25.98 -8.69 7.97
CA LEU A 383 -25.89 -10.13 8.11
C LEU A 383 -24.87 -10.75 7.16
N LEU A 384 -24.71 -10.16 5.97
CA LEU A 384 -23.83 -10.67 4.92
C LEU A 384 -22.45 -10.04 5.03
N ASP A 385 -21.45 -10.83 5.38
CA ASP A 385 -20.08 -10.39 5.53
C ASP A 385 -19.33 -10.49 4.19
N PRO A 386 -18.88 -9.36 3.61
CA PRO A 386 -18.16 -9.35 2.34
C PRO A 386 -16.84 -10.14 2.35
N GLU A 387 -16.24 -10.37 3.51
CA GLU A 387 -14.94 -11.07 3.64
C GLU A 387 -15.09 -12.59 3.69
N ILE A 388 -16.27 -13.11 4.06
CA ILE A 388 -16.53 -14.55 4.23
C ILE A 388 -17.33 -15.13 3.07
N LEU A 389 -18.17 -14.33 2.41
CA LEU A 389 -19.19 -14.85 1.49
C LEU A 389 -18.73 -15.05 0.04
N SER A 390 -17.49 -14.70 -0.32
CA SER A 390 -16.97 -14.94 -1.67
C SER A 390 -17.09 -16.40 -2.15
N PRO A 391 -16.81 -17.45 -1.33
CA PRO A 391 -17.05 -18.85 -1.70
C PRO A 391 -18.54 -19.16 -1.94
N THR A 392 -19.44 -18.50 -1.22
CA THR A 392 -20.90 -18.67 -1.35
C THR A 392 -21.40 -18.04 -2.64
N PHE A 393 -20.95 -16.83 -2.95
CA PHE A 393 -21.20 -16.18 -4.24
C PHE A 393 -20.66 -17.03 -5.38
N THR A 394 -19.43 -17.52 -5.27
CA THR A 394 -18.86 -18.42 -6.27
C THR A 394 -19.72 -19.67 -6.42
N GLN A 395 -20.03 -20.40 -5.36
CA GLN A 395 -20.75 -21.67 -5.50
C GLN A 395 -22.18 -21.51 -6.07
N GLN A 396 -22.88 -20.41 -5.76
CA GLN A 396 -24.26 -20.19 -6.21
C GLN A 396 -24.37 -19.41 -7.52
N GLN A 397 -23.45 -18.48 -7.76
CA GLN A 397 -23.52 -17.53 -8.86
C GLN A 397 -22.37 -17.68 -9.87
N GLN A 398 -21.43 -18.62 -9.73
CA GLN A 398 -20.35 -18.81 -10.71
C GLN A 398 -20.88 -19.24 -12.08
N LEU A 399 -21.94 -20.05 -12.15
CA LEU A 399 -22.51 -20.68 -13.37
C LEU A 399 -21.56 -21.65 -14.11
N ARG A 400 -20.28 -21.30 -14.30
CA ARG A 400 -19.26 -22.06 -15.06
C ARG A 400 -17.92 -22.00 -14.35
N ASN A 401 -17.13 -23.08 -14.46
CA ASN A 401 -15.87 -23.24 -13.72
C ASN A 401 -14.86 -22.11 -13.89
N PHE A 402 -14.91 -21.37 -15.00
CA PHE A 402 -13.97 -20.30 -15.35
C PHE A 402 -14.42 -18.91 -14.88
N TYR A 403 -15.63 -18.75 -14.34
CA TYR A 403 -16.05 -17.51 -13.71
C TYR A 403 -15.68 -17.50 -12.23
N GLY A 404 -15.50 -16.32 -11.67
CA GLY A 404 -15.13 -16.15 -10.27
C GLY A 404 -15.52 -14.77 -9.74
N PHE A 405 -15.31 -14.61 -8.44
CA PHE A 405 -15.49 -13.37 -7.71
C PHE A 405 -14.20 -13.04 -6.95
N PRO A 406 -13.95 -11.76 -6.62
CA PRO A 406 -12.81 -11.41 -5.79
C PRO A 406 -12.90 -12.07 -4.42
N THR A 407 -11.75 -12.24 -3.76
CA THR A 407 -11.66 -12.84 -2.41
C THR A 407 -12.44 -12.03 -1.38
N GLU A 408 -12.50 -10.71 -1.56
CA GLU A 408 -13.31 -9.77 -0.79
C GLU A 408 -14.36 -9.13 -1.70
N LEU A 409 -15.60 -9.14 -1.24
CA LEU A 409 -16.71 -8.48 -1.94
C LEU A 409 -16.80 -7.00 -1.54
N ALA A 410 -17.48 -6.19 -2.35
CA ALA A 410 -17.68 -4.78 -2.08
C ALA A 410 -19.03 -4.53 -1.40
N VAL A 411 -19.19 -3.41 -0.70
CA VAL A 411 -20.47 -2.97 -0.12
C VAL A 411 -20.86 -1.63 -0.71
N ASP A 412 -22.08 -1.51 -1.21
CA ASP A 412 -22.63 -0.25 -1.73
C ASP A 412 -24.00 0.09 -1.15
N ARG A 413 -24.46 1.32 -1.36
CA ARG A 413 -25.79 1.78 -0.95
C ARG A 413 -26.73 1.89 -2.15
N TYR A 414 -27.98 1.48 -1.96
CA TYR A 414 -29.06 1.69 -2.92
C TYR A 414 -30.34 2.13 -2.19
N ASN A 415 -31.21 2.86 -2.88
CA ASN A 415 -32.53 3.20 -2.37
C ASN A 415 -33.55 2.17 -2.86
N VAL A 416 -34.16 1.44 -1.95
CA VAL A 416 -35.20 0.45 -2.23
C VAL A 416 -36.46 0.85 -1.44
N ASP A 417 -37.59 0.98 -2.13
CA ASP A 417 -38.87 1.42 -1.54
C ASP A 417 -38.80 2.77 -0.77
N GLY A 418 -37.85 3.64 -1.14
CA GLY A 418 -37.63 4.93 -0.49
C GLY A 418 -36.73 4.87 0.76
N GLU A 419 -36.20 3.70 1.09
CA GLU A 419 -35.25 3.47 2.18
C GLU A 419 -33.84 3.20 1.64
N MET A 420 -32.84 3.85 2.22
CA MET A 420 -31.44 3.57 1.91
C MET A 420 -31.01 2.27 2.61
N ARG A 421 -30.46 1.33 1.84
CA ARG A 421 -29.97 0.03 2.32
C ARG A 421 -28.58 -0.27 1.78
N ASP A 422 -27.79 -1.04 2.54
CA ASP A 422 -26.53 -1.58 2.07
C ASP A 422 -26.69 -2.92 1.34
N PHE A 423 -25.87 -3.11 0.31
CA PHE A 423 -25.83 -4.29 -0.53
C PHE A 423 -24.39 -4.77 -0.64
N VAL A 424 -24.19 -6.09 -0.52
CA VAL A 424 -22.94 -6.73 -0.93
C VAL A 424 -22.98 -6.88 -2.45
N VAL A 425 -22.02 -6.29 -3.14
CA VAL A 425 -21.95 -6.23 -4.61
C VAL A 425 -20.66 -6.82 -5.13
N ALA A 426 -20.74 -7.47 -6.29
CA ALA A 426 -19.59 -8.02 -6.98
C ALA A 426 -19.85 -8.16 -8.49
N ALA A 427 -18.78 -8.03 -9.28
CA ALA A 427 -18.80 -8.33 -10.70
C ALA A 427 -18.38 -9.80 -10.91
N ARG A 428 -19.08 -10.53 -11.79
CA ARG A 428 -18.71 -11.90 -12.15
C ARG A 428 -17.68 -11.86 -13.27
N GLU A 429 -16.43 -12.07 -12.90
CA GLU A 429 -15.29 -12.01 -13.82
C GLU A 429 -14.85 -13.40 -14.27
N ILE A 430 -14.00 -13.49 -15.31
CA ILE A 430 -13.24 -14.72 -15.56
C ILE A 430 -12.11 -14.82 -14.55
N ASP A 431 -11.98 -15.97 -13.90
CA ASP A 431 -10.78 -16.32 -13.14
C ASP A 431 -9.82 -17.11 -14.05
N PRO A 432 -8.69 -16.53 -14.50
CA PRO A 432 -7.75 -17.20 -15.39
C PRO A 432 -7.11 -18.44 -14.76
N ASN A 433 -7.14 -18.58 -13.43
CA ASN A 433 -6.51 -19.67 -12.70
C ASN A 433 -7.43 -20.90 -12.55
N SER A 434 -8.72 -20.75 -12.83
CA SER A 434 -9.72 -21.84 -12.77
C SER A 434 -9.97 -22.51 -14.12
N LEU A 435 -9.31 -22.03 -15.19
CA LEU A 435 -9.31 -22.66 -16.51
C LEU A 435 -8.70 -24.08 -16.42
N SER A 436 -9.36 -25.06 -17.04
CA SER A 436 -8.96 -26.47 -16.95
C SER A 436 -9.03 -27.20 -18.30
N GLY A 437 -8.25 -28.28 -18.44
CA GLY A 437 -8.19 -29.08 -19.67
C GLY A 437 -7.84 -28.21 -20.89
N ASN A 438 -8.61 -28.32 -21.97
CA ASN A 438 -8.38 -27.54 -23.19
C ASN A 438 -8.64 -26.03 -23.01
N GLN A 439 -9.26 -25.59 -21.91
CA GLN A 439 -9.48 -24.16 -21.66
C GLN A 439 -8.16 -23.41 -21.43
N THR A 440 -7.11 -24.10 -20.97
CA THR A 440 -5.77 -23.53 -20.77
C THR A 440 -4.97 -23.42 -22.05
N ASP A 441 -5.41 -24.08 -23.13
CA ASP A 441 -4.79 -23.94 -24.45
C ASP A 441 -4.82 -22.47 -24.86
N TRP A 442 -3.69 -21.98 -25.40
CA TRP A 442 -3.49 -20.58 -25.75
C TRP A 442 -4.66 -19.99 -26.56
N ILE A 443 -5.18 -20.77 -27.52
CA ILE A 443 -6.32 -20.38 -28.35
C ILE A 443 -7.53 -20.12 -27.47
N ASN A 444 -7.98 -21.10 -26.68
CA ASN A 444 -9.19 -20.94 -25.87
C ASN A 444 -9.04 -19.86 -24.81
N ARG A 445 -7.91 -19.85 -24.10
CA ARG A 445 -7.63 -18.87 -23.05
C ARG A 445 -7.66 -17.43 -23.54
N HIS A 446 -7.02 -17.16 -24.68
CA HIS A 446 -6.84 -15.78 -25.13
C HIS A 446 -7.87 -15.33 -26.16
N THR A 447 -8.69 -16.21 -26.74
CA THR A 447 -9.62 -15.82 -27.82
C THR A 447 -11.06 -16.28 -27.63
N VAL A 448 -11.32 -17.16 -26.67
CA VAL A 448 -12.67 -17.67 -26.38
C VAL A 448 -13.11 -17.20 -25.00
N TYR A 449 -12.29 -17.45 -23.97
CA TYR A 449 -12.55 -17.05 -22.59
C TYR A 449 -11.94 -15.66 -22.31
N THR A 450 -12.55 -14.63 -22.88
CA THR A 450 -11.99 -13.26 -22.91
C THR A 450 -12.60 -12.29 -21.90
N HIS A 451 -13.84 -12.52 -21.45
CA HIS A 451 -14.59 -11.60 -20.60
C HIS A 451 -15.48 -12.29 -19.55
N GLY A 452 -15.67 -11.63 -18.41
CA GLY A 452 -16.68 -11.94 -17.40
C GLY A 452 -18.10 -11.54 -17.83
N ASN A 453 -19.11 -11.94 -17.06
CA ASN A 453 -20.51 -11.67 -17.37
C ASN A 453 -21.36 -11.46 -16.11
N GLY A 454 -21.65 -10.19 -15.83
CA GLY A 454 -22.73 -9.78 -14.94
C GLY A 454 -22.30 -9.07 -13.66
N PHE A 455 -23.28 -8.38 -13.08
CA PHE A 455 -23.21 -7.70 -11.79
C PHE A 455 -24.19 -8.37 -10.82
N ILE A 456 -23.70 -8.74 -9.64
CA ILE A 456 -24.46 -9.45 -8.61
C ILE A 456 -24.53 -8.54 -7.39
N ALA A 457 -25.74 -8.35 -6.86
CA ALA A 457 -25.98 -7.63 -5.62
C ALA A 457 -26.85 -8.45 -4.67
N ALA A 458 -26.60 -8.36 -3.37
CA ALA A 458 -27.44 -8.97 -2.34
C ALA A 458 -27.63 -8.00 -1.16
N PRO A 459 -28.87 -7.78 -0.67
CA PRO A 459 -29.12 -6.90 0.46
C PRO A 459 -28.37 -7.42 1.69
N ALA A 460 -27.58 -6.56 2.32
CA ALA A 460 -26.61 -7.01 3.31
C ALA A 460 -27.28 -7.44 4.62
N ASN A 461 -28.51 -7.00 4.89
CA ASN A 461 -29.29 -7.28 6.10
C ASN A 461 -30.25 -8.48 5.99
N LYS A 462 -30.22 -9.24 4.89
CA LYS A 462 -31.24 -10.27 4.60
C LYS A 462 -30.67 -11.56 4.03
N VAL A 463 -31.32 -12.67 4.38
CA VAL A 463 -31.10 -14.01 3.82
C VAL A 463 -32.41 -14.59 3.30
N ASP A 464 -32.32 -15.62 2.46
CA ASP A 464 -33.44 -16.30 1.81
C ASP A 464 -34.45 -16.88 2.80
N GLU A 465 -33.98 -17.68 3.75
CA GLU A 465 -34.79 -18.33 4.78
C GLU A 465 -33.96 -18.46 6.08
N VAL A 466 -34.62 -18.61 7.23
CA VAL A 466 -33.94 -18.77 8.53
C VAL A 466 -33.35 -20.17 8.70
N ALA A 467 -32.03 -20.28 8.86
CA ALA A 467 -31.35 -21.55 9.12
C ALA A 467 -31.37 -21.92 10.63
N ARG A 468 -32.46 -22.51 11.13
CA ARG A 468 -32.57 -22.90 12.56
C ARG A 468 -31.65 -24.08 12.94
N ASP A 469 -31.32 -24.97 12.02
CA ASP A 469 -30.45 -26.15 12.26
C ASP A 469 -29.28 -26.20 11.26
N VAL A 470 -28.07 -26.58 11.72
CA VAL A 470 -26.90 -26.81 10.87
C VAL A 470 -27.14 -27.85 9.78
N GLY A 471 -28.00 -28.84 10.06
CA GLY A 471 -28.37 -29.90 9.14
C GLY A 471 -29.34 -29.45 8.04
N SER A 472 -29.94 -28.26 8.16
CA SER A 472 -30.88 -27.75 7.16
C SER A 472 -30.17 -27.54 5.82
N ALA A 473 -30.68 -28.14 4.76
CA ALA A 473 -30.18 -27.91 3.40
C ALA A 473 -30.67 -26.58 2.79
N ARG A 474 -31.52 -25.85 3.52
CA ARG A 474 -32.18 -24.60 3.07
C ARG A 474 -31.99 -23.49 4.11
N GLY A 475 -31.93 -22.25 3.66
CA GLY A 475 -31.79 -21.07 4.50
C GLY A 475 -30.36 -20.65 4.81
N GLY A 476 -30.21 -19.37 5.14
CA GLY A 476 -28.95 -18.72 5.48
C GLY A 476 -28.12 -18.26 4.28
N TYR A 477 -28.72 -18.17 3.09
CA TYR A 477 -28.04 -17.76 1.86
C TYR A 477 -28.44 -16.34 1.43
N PRO A 478 -27.55 -15.61 0.72
CA PRO A 478 -27.89 -14.30 0.17
C PRO A 478 -29.07 -14.37 -0.82
N VAL A 479 -29.88 -13.32 -0.84
CA VAL A 479 -30.91 -13.12 -1.85
C VAL A 479 -30.32 -12.27 -2.97
N TYR A 480 -30.09 -12.85 -4.15
CA TYR A 480 -29.39 -12.15 -5.23
C TYR A 480 -30.34 -11.37 -6.13
N THR A 481 -29.90 -10.18 -6.52
CA THR A 481 -30.23 -9.52 -7.78
C THR A 481 -29.09 -9.82 -8.76
N VAL A 482 -29.41 -10.35 -9.94
CA VAL A 482 -28.43 -10.75 -10.95
C VAL A 482 -28.73 -10.03 -12.25
N ALA A 483 -27.83 -9.11 -12.62
CA ALA A 483 -27.87 -8.40 -13.90
C ALA A 483 -26.78 -8.98 -14.82
N ASP A 484 -27.14 -9.92 -15.69
CA ASP A 484 -26.25 -10.57 -16.65
C ASP A 484 -26.93 -10.77 -18.01
N LEU A 485 -26.20 -11.27 -19.01
CA LEU A 485 -26.72 -11.46 -20.38
C LEU A 485 -28.03 -12.28 -20.47
N GLN A 486 -28.33 -13.13 -19.49
CA GLN A 486 -29.55 -13.96 -19.51
C GLN A 486 -30.75 -13.25 -18.86
N HIS A 487 -30.49 -12.23 -18.05
CA HIS A 487 -31.51 -11.52 -17.25
C HIS A 487 -31.72 -10.06 -17.67
N MET A 488 -31.08 -9.57 -18.74
CA MET A 488 -31.26 -8.19 -19.23
C MET A 488 -32.69 -7.88 -19.70
N GLU A 489 -33.40 -8.84 -20.29
CA GLU A 489 -34.78 -8.68 -20.79
C GLU A 489 -35.83 -9.33 -19.87
N GLY A 490 -35.45 -9.71 -18.65
CA GLY A 490 -36.25 -10.53 -17.74
C GLY A 490 -36.23 -10.07 -16.29
N ASP A 491 -36.73 -10.92 -15.40
CA ASP A 491 -36.68 -10.71 -13.95
C ASP A 491 -35.24 -10.90 -13.46
N GLN A 492 -34.62 -9.83 -12.94
CA GLN A 492 -33.28 -9.86 -12.34
C GLN A 492 -33.27 -10.52 -10.95
N GLY A 493 -34.45 -10.85 -10.41
CA GLY A 493 -34.62 -11.36 -9.05
C GLY A 493 -34.25 -10.33 -7.98
N GLY A 494 -34.39 -10.71 -6.72
CA GLY A 494 -34.00 -9.86 -5.60
C GLY A 494 -34.87 -8.60 -5.43
N GLU A 495 -34.28 -7.56 -4.85
CA GLU A 495 -34.95 -6.31 -4.47
C GLU A 495 -34.52 -5.10 -5.31
N LEU A 496 -33.49 -5.25 -6.16
CA LEU A 496 -32.97 -4.18 -7.01
C LEU A 496 -33.41 -4.36 -8.47
N ASP A 497 -33.62 -3.24 -9.15
CA ASP A 497 -33.82 -3.16 -10.60
C ASP A 497 -32.65 -2.36 -11.18
N LEU A 498 -31.66 -3.06 -11.74
CA LEU A 498 -30.44 -2.46 -12.26
C LEU A 498 -30.59 -2.22 -13.77
N ASP A 499 -30.51 -0.95 -14.17
CA ASP A 499 -30.45 -0.57 -15.58
C ASP A 499 -29.06 -0.87 -16.14
N LEU A 500 -28.82 -2.13 -16.50
CA LEU A 500 -27.57 -2.62 -17.07
C LEU A 500 -27.82 -3.08 -18.51
N GLU A 501 -27.13 -2.46 -19.47
CA GLU A 501 -27.23 -2.80 -20.90
C GLU A 501 -26.01 -3.60 -21.37
N GLN A 502 -24.85 -3.39 -20.75
CA GLN A 502 -23.59 -4.08 -21.09
C GLN A 502 -22.99 -4.79 -19.87
N PRO A 503 -23.30 -6.09 -19.67
CA PRO A 503 -22.81 -6.87 -18.52
C PRO A 503 -21.43 -7.52 -18.75
N ARG A 504 -20.84 -7.42 -19.95
CA ARG A 504 -19.55 -8.06 -20.28
C ARG A 504 -18.38 -7.30 -19.67
N ILE A 505 -17.47 -8.03 -19.02
CA ILE A 505 -16.34 -7.46 -18.27
C ILE A 505 -15.02 -7.95 -18.87
N TYR A 506 -14.32 -7.09 -19.59
CA TYR A 506 -12.98 -7.36 -20.15
C TYR A 506 -11.85 -6.85 -19.25
N PHE A 507 -12.15 -5.91 -18.35
CA PHE A 507 -11.21 -5.26 -17.44
C PHE A 507 -11.73 -5.41 -16.01
N GLY A 508 -10.88 -5.85 -15.08
CA GLY A 508 -11.26 -6.12 -13.69
C GLY A 508 -10.12 -6.77 -12.88
N PRO A 509 -10.22 -6.76 -11.55
CA PRO A 509 -9.17 -7.27 -10.65
C PRO A 509 -9.02 -8.79 -10.65
N VAL A 510 -10.09 -9.56 -10.89
CA VAL A 510 -10.01 -11.03 -10.93
C VAL A 510 -9.47 -11.49 -12.28
N ILE A 511 -9.93 -10.86 -13.37
CA ILE A 511 -9.52 -11.23 -14.73
C ILE A 511 -8.03 -10.95 -15.01
N SER A 512 -7.45 -9.97 -14.32
CA SER A 512 -6.01 -9.65 -14.35
C SER A 512 -5.15 -10.53 -13.45
N GLY A 513 -5.76 -11.27 -12.50
CA GLY A 513 -5.11 -12.02 -11.43
C GLY A 513 -4.39 -13.32 -11.84
N SER A 514 -3.83 -13.39 -13.05
CA SER A 514 -3.15 -14.60 -13.52
C SER A 514 -1.83 -14.85 -12.78
N VAL A 515 -1.60 -16.10 -12.36
CA VAL A 515 -0.32 -16.54 -11.76
C VAL A 515 0.89 -16.24 -12.65
N ASN A 516 0.72 -16.25 -13.98
CA ASN A 516 1.76 -15.87 -14.93
C ASN A 516 1.42 -14.51 -15.57
N PRO A 517 2.09 -13.41 -15.21
CA PRO A 517 1.79 -12.08 -15.77
C PRO A 517 1.92 -12.00 -17.29
N SER A 518 2.74 -12.86 -17.92
CA SER A 518 2.87 -12.94 -19.37
C SER A 518 1.62 -13.51 -20.07
N GLU A 519 0.67 -14.06 -19.31
CA GLU A 519 -0.60 -14.61 -19.79
C GLU A 519 -1.79 -13.65 -19.52
N ASP A 520 -1.56 -12.47 -18.94
CA ASP A 520 -2.61 -11.46 -18.74
C ASP A 520 -2.86 -10.63 -20.01
N TYR A 521 -3.56 -11.25 -20.98
CA TYR A 521 -4.11 -10.56 -22.15
C TYR A 521 -5.24 -11.35 -22.80
N ALA A 522 -6.06 -10.68 -23.58
CA ALA A 522 -7.05 -11.27 -24.48
C ALA A 522 -6.86 -10.75 -25.91
N VAL A 523 -7.12 -11.58 -26.89
CA VAL A 523 -7.17 -11.24 -28.32
C VAL A 523 -8.62 -11.35 -28.75
N VAL A 524 -9.18 -10.22 -29.15
CA VAL A 524 -10.61 -10.00 -29.40
C VAL A 524 -10.83 -9.43 -30.79
N GLY A 525 -12.08 -9.32 -31.22
CA GLY A 525 -12.44 -8.79 -32.55
C GLY A 525 -12.49 -9.85 -33.64
N ASP A 526 -12.90 -9.45 -34.84
CA ASP A 526 -13.13 -10.38 -35.95
C ASP A 526 -11.81 -10.93 -36.52
N ASP A 527 -11.76 -12.23 -36.73
CA ASP A 527 -10.65 -12.93 -37.41
C ASP A 527 -10.81 -12.95 -38.94
N GLY A 528 -11.90 -12.36 -39.45
CA GLY A 528 -12.26 -12.30 -40.87
C GLY A 528 -13.08 -13.52 -41.33
N SER A 529 -13.38 -14.46 -40.42
CA SER A 529 -14.29 -15.59 -40.71
C SER A 529 -15.77 -15.20 -40.65
N GLY A 530 -16.09 -14.05 -40.03
CA GLY A 530 -17.46 -13.58 -39.84
C GLY A 530 -18.26 -14.39 -38.82
N ASN A 531 -17.58 -15.17 -37.96
CA ASN A 531 -18.21 -15.93 -36.89
C ASN A 531 -17.78 -15.40 -35.53
N ASP A 532 -18.75 -15.21 -34.64
CA ASP A 532 -18.49 -14.87 -33.25
C ASP A 532 -17.79 -16.02 -32.53
N ARG A 533 -16.84 -15.67 -31.65
CA ARG A 533 -15.91 -16.63 -31.05
C ARG A 533 -15.79 -16.54 -29.55
N GLU A 534 -15.92 -15.35 -29.01
CA GLU A 534 -15.81 -15.11 -27.58
C GLU A 534 -17.03 -15.74 -26.91
N TYR A 535 -16.82 -16.52 -25.85
CA TYR A 535 -17.91 -17.21 -25.19
C TYR A 535 -18.82 -16.21 -24.47
N ASP A 536 -20.11 -16.22 -24.78
CA ASP A 536 -21.15 -15.42 -24.10
C ASP A 536 -22.04 -16.32 -23.24
N THR A 537 -22.69 -17.28 -23.92
CA THR A 537 -23.62 -18.25 -23.34
C THR A 537 -23.42 -19.60 -24.02
N ASP A 538 -24.15 -20.64 -23.59
CA ASP A 538 -24.07 -21.95 -24.25
C ASP A 538 -24.58 -21.95 -25.70
N THR A 539 -25.35 -20.94 -26.09
CA THR A 539 -26.00 -20.87 -27.41
C THR A 539 -25.57 -19.66 -28.24
N SER A 540 -24.75 -18.77 -27.68
CA SER A 540 -24.27 -17.56 -28.35
C SER A 540 -22.81 -17.33 -28.05
N ASN A 541 -22.12 -16.80 -29.05
CA ASN A 541 -20.80 -16.21 -28.91
C ASN A 541 -20.91 -14.73 -29.21
N TYR A 542 -19.82 -14.01 -28.96
CA TYR A 542 -19.68 -12.59 -29.23
C TYR A 542 -18.41 -12.26 -30.00
N THR A 543 -18.43 -11.09 -30.62
CA THR A 543 -17.25 -10.40 -31.13
C THR A 543 -17.19 -9.02 -30.52
N TYR A 544 -16.10 -8.75 -29.81
CA TYR A 544 -15.86 -7.48 -29.17
C TYR A 544 -15.98 -6.29 -30.13
N SER A 545 -16.82 -5.33 -29.75
CA SER A 545 -17.08 -4.11 -30.53
C SER A 545 -16.65 -2.83 -29.81
N GLY A 546 -16.03 -2.95 -28.64
CA GLY A 546 -15.56 -1.81 -27.85
C GLY A 546 -14.42 -1.04 -28.51
N SER A 547 -14.27 0.21 -28.09
CA SER A 547 -13.24 1.12 -28.59
C SER A 547 -11.83 0.70 -28.17
N GLY A 548 -11.71 0.16 -26.94
CA GLY A 548 -10.46 -0.23 -26.29
C GLY A 548 -9.66 -1.31 -27.01
N GLY A 549 -8.39 -1.42 -26.61
CA GLY A 549 -7.43 -2.38 -27.15
C GLY A 549 -6.52 -1.84 -28.23
N VAL A 550 -5.45 -2.58 -28.50
CA VAL A 550 -4.48 -2.23 -29.56
C VAL A 550 -4.67 -3.15 -30.76
N ASP A 551 -4.74 -2.56 -31.95
CA ASP A 551 -4.72 -3.30 -33.22
C ASP A 551 -3.51 -4.23 -33.33
N VAL A 552 -3.77 -5.51 -33.57
CA VAL A 552 -2.75 -6.54 -33.84
C VAL A 552 -2.93 -7.16 -35.22
N SER A 553 -3.65 -6.50 -36.13
CA SER A 553 -3.82 -6.96 -37.51
C SER A 553 -2.49 -7.03 -38.26
N ASN A 554 -1.61 -6.05 -38.07
CA ASN A 554 -0.31 -5.99 -38.73
C ASN A 554 0.74 -6.89 -38.08
N ILE A 555 1.49 -7.63 -38.90
CA ILE A 555 2.61 -8.50 -38.50
C ILE A 555 3.65 -7.79 -37.61
N PHE A 556 3.87 -6.49 -37.80
CA PHE A 556 4.79 -5.74 -36.95
C PHE A 556 4.26 -5.63 -35.50
N ASN A 557 2.98 -5.28 -35.32
CA ASN A 557 2.37 -5.22 -34.00
C ASN A 557 2.35 -6.62 -33.37
N ARG A 558 1.99 -7.65 -34.15
CA ARG A 558 2.06 -9.06 -33.70
C ARG A 558 3.46 -9.42 -33.20
N ALA A 559 4.52 -9.04 -33.92
CA ALA A 559 5.90 -9.33 -33.51
C ALA A 559 6.29 -8.61 -32.20
N MET A 560 5.85 -7.36 -32.02
CA MET A 560 6.10 -6.61 -30.79
C MET A 560 5.36 -7.21 -29.59
N TYR A 561 4.09 -7.62 -29.75
CA TYR A 561 3.32 -8.24 -28.67
C TYR A 561 3.75 -9.69 -28.40
N ALA A 562 4.15 -10.45 -29.43
CA ALA A 562 4.78 -11.76 -29.27
C ALA A 562 6.09 -11.66 -28.47
N ALA A 563 6.87 -10.59 -28.66
CA ALA A 563 8.06 -10.33 -27.86
C ALA A 563 7.70 -9.88 -26.43
N LYS A 564 6.69 -9.01 -26.25
CA LYS A 564 6.22 -8.55 -24.93
C LYS A 564 5.74 -9.70 -24.04
N PHE A 565 4.82 -10.52 -24.56
CA PHE A 565 4.21 -11.64 -23.82
C PHE A 565 4.99 -12.95 -23.98
N GLN A 566 6.12 -12.92 -24.68
CA GLN A 566 6.97 -14.09 -24.94
C GLN A 566 6.21 -15.28 -25.56
N SER A 567 5.17 -15.00 -26.35
CA SER A 567 4.29 -16.01 -26.95
C SER A 567 4.41 -15.99 -28.47
N MET A 568 4.96 -17.07 -29.05
CA MET A 568 5.02 -17.23 -30.51
C MET A 568 3.65 -17.47 -31.15
N ASN A 569 2.65 -17.88 -30.37
CA ASN A 569 1.30 -18.10 -30.89
C ASN A 569 0.67 -16.80 -31.41
N LEU A 570 1.02 -15.64 -30.84
CA LEU A 570 0.63 -14.32 -31.36
C LEU A 570 1.13 -14.04 -32.79
N MET A 571 2.20 -14.71 -33.23
CA MET A 571 2.74 -14.58 -34.59
C MET A 571 2.22 -15.64 -35.55
N LEU A 572 1.97 -16.85 -35.04
CA LEU A 572 1.74 -18.04 -35.85
C LEU A 572 0.26 -18.42 -35.97
N SER A 573 -0.61 -17.87 -35.13
CA SER A 573 -2.01 -18.26 -35.11
C SER A 573 -2.83 -17.51 -36.15
N ASP A 574 -3.58 -18.25 -36.96
CA ASP A 574 -4.49 -17.70 -37.99
C ASP A 574 -5.76 -17.07 -37.39
N VAL A 575 -5.94 -17.19 -36.07
CA VAL A 575 -7.07 -16.64 -35.31
C VAL A 575 -7.01 -15.12 -35.16
N ILE A 576 -5.87 -14.52 -35.52
CA ILE A 576 -5.67 -13.08 -35.50
C ILE A 576 -5.88 -12.60 -36.94
N GLY A 577 -7.00 -11.90 -37.16
CA GLY A 577 -7.43 -11.38 -38.44
C GLY A 577 -7.07 -9.91 -38.67
N SER A 578 -7.84 -9.27 -39.56
CA SER A 578 -7.67 -7.85 -39.94
C SER A 578 -8.19 -6.86 -38.91
N ASP A 579 -9.13 -7.28 -38.06
CA ASP A 579 -9.82 -6.40 -37.10
C ASP A 579 -9.58 -6.85 -35.65
N SER A 580 -8.60 -7.75 -35.44
CA SER A 580 -8.25 -8.25 -34.12
C SER A 580 -7.50 -7.20 -33.29
N LYS A 581 -7.92 -7.08 -32.03
CA LYS A 581 -7.30 -6.23 -31.02
C LYS A 581 -6.73 -7.08 -29.89
N ILE A 582 -5.69 -6.60 -29.24
CA ILE A 582 -5.17 -7.16 -27.99
C ILE A 582 -5.55 -6.25 -26.82
N LEU A 583 -6.17 -6.84 -25.80
CA LEU A 583 -6.49 -6.23 -24.52
C LEU A 583 -5.48 -6.70 -23.49
N TYR A 584 -4.83 -5.78 -22.78
CA TYR A 584 -3.83 -6.06 -21.76
C TYR A 584 -3.75 -4.89 -20.78
N ASP A 585 -3.03 -5.10 -19.67
CA ASP A 585 -3.10 -4.24 -18.49
C ASP A 585 -4.57 -4.13 -18.07
N ARG A 586 -5.14 -5.28 -17.71
CA ARG A 586 -6.59 -5.45 -17.52
C ARG A 586 -7.06 -5.07 -16.12
N ASP A 587 -6.13 -4.90 -15.19
CA ASP A 587 -6.38 -4.42 -13.84
C ASP A 587 -6.74 -2.91 -13.83
N PRO A 588 -7.93 -2.51 -13.33
CA PRO A 588 -8.34 -1.11 -13.30
C PRO A 588 -7.35 -0.18 -12.58
N ARG A 589 -6.74 -0.62 -11.46
CA ARG A 589 -5.79 0.19 -10.69
C ARG A 589 -4.49 0.40 -11.45
N GLU A 590 -3.97 -0.66 -12.08
CA GLU A 590 -2.75 -0.57 -12.88
C GLU A 590 -2.93 0.40 -14.05
N ARG A 591 -4.10 0.38 -14.71
CA ARG A 591 -4.44 1.33 -15.78
C ARG A 591 -4.43 2.77 -15.28
N VAL A 592 -5.08 3.02 -14.14
CA VAL A 592 -5.09 4.34 -13.49
C VAL A 592 -3.67 4.78 -13.15
N HIS A 593 -2.84 3.91 -12.57
CA HIS A 593 -1.45 4.23 -12.25
C HIS A 593 -0.59 4.50 -13.49
N LYS A 594 -0.89 3.85 -14.63
CA LYS A 594 -0.22 4.12 -15.90
C LYS A 594 -0.60 5.47 -16.50
N VAL A 595 -1.89 5.84 -16.50
CA VAL A 595 -2.34 7.16 -17.02
C VAL A 595 -1.96 8.31 -16.09
N ALA A 596 -1.94 8.07 -14.78
CA ALA A 596 -1.60 9.05 -13.77
C ALA A 596 -0.50 8.51 -12.84
N PRO A 597 0.76 8.40 -13.31
CA PRO A 597 1.88 7.84 -12.53
C PRO A 597 2.32 8.75 -11.38
N TRP A 598 1.55 9.77 -11.06
CA TRP A 598 1.76 10.72 -9.98
C TRP A 598 0.73 10.55 -8.85
N LEU A 599 -0.34 9.79 -9.09
CA LEU A 599 -1.30 9.39 -8.08
C LEU A 599 -0.85 8.10 -7.40
N THR A 600 -1.10 8.04 -6.10
CA THR A 600 -1.11 6.79 -5.34
C THR A 600 -2.55 6.30 -5.33
N THR A 601 -2.82 5.07 -5.77
CA THR A 601 -4.19 4.52 -5.77
C THR A 601 -4.50 3.79 -4.46
N ASP A 602 -5.76 3.79 -4.06
CA ASP A 602 -6.25 2.92 -2.99
C ASP A 602 -6.01 1.44 -3.32
N SER A 603 -5.86 0.61 -2.28
CA SER A 603 -5.67 -0.84 -2.38
C SER A 603 -6.87 -1.57 -2.99
N LYS A 604 -8.09 -1.05 -2.81
CA LYS A 604 -9.33 -1.68 -3.28
C LYS A 604 -9.97 -0.92 -4.43
N THR A 605 -10.70 -1.66 -5.27
CA THR A 605 -11.61 -1.12 -6.29
C THR A 605 -12.98 -1.74 -6.13
N TYR A 606 -14.02 -1.00 -6.49
CA TYR A 606 -15.39 -1.50 -6.39
C TYR A 606 -16.14 -1.31 -7.71
N PRO A 607 -16.99 -2.28 -8.09
CA PRO A 607 -17.83 -2.17 -9.27
C PRO A 607 -19.12 -1.41 -8.93
N VAL A 608 -19.59 -0.62 -9.89
CA VAL A 608 -20.86 0.12 -9.84
C VAL A 608 -21.53 0.07 -11.21
N VAL A 609 -22.86 0.11 -11.24
CA VAL A 609 -23.62 0.21 -12.50
C VAL A 609 -23.95 1.68 -12.72
N ILE A 610 -23.47 2.26 -13.83
CA ILE A 610 -23.66 3.67 -14.18
C ILE A 610 -23.85 3.76 -15.70
N ASP A 611 -24.87 4.49 -16.15
CA ASP A 611 -25.21 4.68 -17.57
C ASP A 611 -25.32 3.33 -18.35
N GLY A 612 -25.97 2.31 -17.77
CA GLY A 612 -26.11 1.02 -18.46
C GLY A 612 -24.86 0.14 -18.47
N ARG A 613 -23.79 0.51 -17.74
CA ARG A 613 -22.48 -0.15 -17.80
C ARG A 613 -21.88 -0.40 -16.43
N ILE A 614 -21.12 -1.49 -16.31
CA ILE A 614 -20.30 -1.74 -15.13
C ILE A 614 -19.04 -0.88 -15.22
N LYS A 615 -18.83 -0.02 -14.22
CA LYS A 615 -17.63 0.81 -14.09
C LYS A 615 -16.91 0.47 -12.78
N TRP A 616 -15.59 0.46 -12.82
CA TRP A 616 -14.74 0.31 -11.65
C TRP A 616 -14.34 1.67 -11.13
N ILE A 617 -14.57 1.92 -9.85
CA ILE A 617 -14.09 3.13 -9.19
C ILE A 617 -12.75 2.84 -8.52
N VAL A 618 -11.77 3.71 -8.77
CA VAL A 618 -10.44 3.68 -8.18
C VAL A 618 -10.17 5.03 -7.54
N ASP A 619 -9.96 5.04 -6.23
CA ASP A 619 -9.66 6.26 -5.50
C ASP A 619 -8.18 6.64 -5.67
N GLY A 620 -7.92 7.90 -6.05
CA GLY A 620 -6.61 8.44 -6.36
C GLY A 620 -6.16 9.51 -5.39
N TYR A 621 -5.04 9.27 -4.72
CA TYR A 621 -4.43 10.16 -3.74
C TYR A 621 -3.29 10.99 -4.33
N THR A 622 -3.27 12.29 -4.00
CA THR A 622 -2.04 13.07 -4.07
C THR A 622 -1.27 12.92 -2.76
N THR A 623 0.04 12.70 -2.87
CA THR A 623 0.90 12.49 -1.71
C THR A 623 2.16 13.32 -1.80
N LEU A 624 2.67 13.76 -0.64
CA LEU A 624 4.00 14.32 -0.53
C LEU A 624 4.76 13.60 0.58
N LYS A 625 6.07 13.42 0.34
CA LYS A 625 6.96 12.80 1.33
C LYS A 625 7.27 13.73 2.49
N ASP A 626 7.50 15.01 2.18
CA ASP A 626 8.14 15.96 3.08
C ASP A 626 7.37 17.29 3.12
N LEU A 627 6.56 17.49 4.17
CA LEU A 627 5.95 18.76 4.53
C LEU A 627 6.41 19.21 5.93
N PRO A 628 6.79 20.50 6.13
CA PRO A 628 7.27 21.01 7.41
C PRO A 628 6.38 20.65 8.59
N TYR A 629 6.98 20.08 9.64
CA TYR A 629 6.32 19.69 10.90
C TYR A 629 5.21 18.65 10.78
N ALA A 630 4.84 18.16 9.59
CA ALA A 630 3.82 17.13 9.46
C ALA A 630 4.39 15.76 9.81
N GLU A 631 3.66 14.98 10.60
CA GLU A 631 4.04 13.62 10.99
C GLU A 631 4.28 12.76 9.76
N ARG A 632 5.42 12.05 9.71
CA ARG A 632 5.70 11.11 8.64
C ARG A 632 5.09 9.75 8.97
N THR A 633 4.17 9.30 8.12
CA THR A 633 3.49 8.00 8.22
C THR A 633 3.92 7.09 7.07
N GLN A 634 4.19 5.82 7.34
CA GLN A 634 4.42 4.83 6.29
C GLN A 634 3.07 4.27 5.82
N LEU A 635 2.73 4.44 4.54
CA LEU A 635 1.44 3.98 4.00
C LEU A 635 1.23 2.49 4.28
N ASP A 636 2.21 1.67 3.91
CA ASP A 636 2.09 0.21 3.94
C ASP A 636 1.74 -0.32 5.34
N SER A 637 2.36 0.22 6.39
CA SER A 637 2.06 -0.17 7.79
C SER A 637 0.78 0.46 8.33
N ALA A 638 0.40 1.64 7.83
CA ALA A 638 -0.80 2.33 8.30
C ALA A 638 -2.09 1.78 7.67
N THR A 639 -1.97 1.14 6.51
CA THR A 639 -3.09 0.50 5.79
C THR A 639 -3.18 -1.01 6.05
N GLU A 640 -2.23 -1.58 6.80
CA GLU A 640 -2.22 -3.00 7.17
C GLU A 640 -3.31 -3.33 8.19
N ASP A 641 -4.04 -4.42 7.94
CA ASP A 641 -5.07 -4.95 8.83
C ASP A 641 -5.19 -6.47 8.70
N ALA A 642 -6.16 -7.06 9.39
CA ALA A 642 -6.40 -8.51 9.43
C ALA A 642 -6.68 -9.16 8.06
N VAL A 643 -7.14 -8.35 7.09
CA VAL A 643 -7.68 -8.77 5.80
C VAL A 643 -6.66 -8.48 4.68
N ASN A 644 -6.15 -7.26 4.66
CA ASN A 644 -5.11 -6.77 3.75
C ASN A 644 -3.71 -7.01 4.33
N ASN A 645 -3.27 -8.28 4.33
CA ASN A 645 -1.90 -8.67 4.67
C ASN A 645 -1.31 -9.52 3.53
N ASP A 646 -0.76 -8.86 2.50
CA ASP A 646 0.02 -9.52 1.45
C ASP A 646 1.53 -9.31 1.68
N PRO A 647 2.26 -10.35 2.14
CA PRO A 647 3.71 -10.30 2.33
C PRO A 647 4.48 -10.01 1.03
N ALA A 648 3.93 -10.36 -0.14
CA ALA A 648 4.56 -10.13 -1.44
C ALA A 648 4.42 -8.66 -1.90
N ALA A 649 3.31 -8.01 -1.56
CA ALA A 649 3.15 -6.56 -1.72
C ALA A 649 4.10 -5.79 -0.80
N GLN A 650 4.29 -6.24 0.46
CA GLN A 650 5.22 -5.61 1.42
C GLN A 650 6.70 -5.74 1.03
N GLN A 651 7.12 -6.84 0.39
CA GLN A 651 8.52 -7.00 -0.07
C GLN A 651 8.87 -6.15 -1.30
N ASN A 652 7.87 -5.75 -2.09
CA ASN A 652 8.03 -4.90 -3.27
C ASN A 652 7.65 -3.43 -3.03
N ALA A 653 7.05 -3.11 -1.89
CA ALA A 653 6.74 -1.76 -1.47
C ALA A 653 8.04 -0.99 -1.20
N VAL A 654 8.43 -0.14 -2.14
CA VAL A 654 9.37 0.96 -1.86
C VAL A 654 8.76 1.74 -0.70
N SER A 655 9.42 1.79 0.48
CA SER A 655 8.93 2.50 1.67
C SER A 655 8.28 3.84 1.31
N ASN A 656 6.95 3.85 1.28
CA ASN A 656 6.14 4.98 0.83
C ASN A 656 5.75 5.83 2.05
N SER A 657 6.77 6.44 2.66
CA SER A 657 6.55 7.41 3.72
C SER A 657 5.91 8.68 3.15
N VAL A 658 4.78 9.11 3.71
CA VAL A 658 4.11 10.37 3.35
C VAL A 658 3.98 11.25 4.58
N SER A 659 3.86 12.55 4.36
CA SER A 659 3.48 13.54 5.37
C SER A 659 2.28 14.39 4.94
N TYR A 660 1.71 14.10 3.75
CA TYR A 660 0.54 14.75 3.18
C TYR A 660 -0.23 13.73 2.34
N ILE A 661 -1.56 13.73 2.47
CA ILE A 661 -2.46 12.93 1.66
C ILE A 661 -3.79 13.68 1.43
N ARG A 662 -4.27 13.65 0.19
CA ARG A 662 -5.61 14.09 -0.19
C ARG A 662 -6.24 13.12 -1.17
N ASN A 663 -7.52 12.85 -0.99
CA ASN A 663 -8.38 12.15 -1.93
C ASN A 663 -8.79 13.11 -3.05
N SER A 664 -7.86 13.40 -3.95
CA SER A 664 -8.01 14.48 -4.92
C SER A 664 -8.64 14.06 -6.23
N VAL A 665 -8.55 12.78 -6.60
CA VAL A 665 -9.03 12.27 -7.88
C VAL A 665 -9.89 11.04 -7.69
N LYS A 666 -11.04 11.01 -8.37
CA LYS A 666 -11.84 9.79 -8.57
C LYS A 666 -11.60 9.28 -9.97
N ALA A 667 -11.02 8.10 -10.10
CA ALA A 667 -10.83 7.47 -11.38
C ALA A 667 -11.95 6.45 -11.65
N VAL A 668 -12.46 6.46 -12.87
CA VAL A 668 -13.51 5.55 -13.34
C VAL A 668 -12.97 4.78 -14.54
N VAL A 669 -13.03 3.46 -14.46
CA VAL A 669 -12.59 2.56 -15.53
C VAL A 669 -13.77 1.75 -16.03
N ASP A 670 -14.13 1.88 -17.30
CA ASP A 670 -15.20 1.10 -17.90
C ASP A 670 -14.78 -0.39 -17.97
N ALA A 671 -15.61 -1.29 -17.46
CA ALA A 671 -15.30 -2.72 -17.40
C ALA A 671 -15.29 -3.38 -18.78
N TYR A 672 -15.97 -2.80 -19.78
CA TYR A 672 -16.11 -3.33 -21.13
C TYR A 672 -14.99 -2.85 -22.06
N ASP A 673 -14.70 -1.54 -22.11
CA ASP A 673 -13.67 -1.00 -23.01
C ASP A 673 -12.38 -0.51 -22.35
N GLY A 674 -12.35 -0.46 -21.03
CA GLY A 674 -11.16 -0.08 -20.27
C GLY A 674 -10.76 1.39 -20.45
N SER A 675 -11.65 2.23 -20.99
CA SER A 675 -11.48 3.68 -20.97
C SER A 675 -11.29 4.15 -19.52
N VAL A 676 -10.42 5.16 -19.33
CA VAL A 676 -10.08 5.68 -18.01
C VAL A 676 -10.42 7.15 -17.97
N ASP A 677 -11.34 7.51 -17.09
CA ASP A 677 -11.70 8.89 -16.80
C ASP A 677 -11.18 9.26 -15.41
N LEU A 678 -10.50 10.39 -15.31
CA LEU A 678 -10.01 10.93 -14.04
C LEU A 678 -10.81 12.20 -13.74
N TYR A 679 -11.54 12.23 -12.63
CA TYR A 679 -12.29 13.39 -12.20
C TYR A 679 -11.60 14.07 -11.01
N GLU A 680 -11.45 15.38 -11.10
CA GLU A 680 -11.08 16.20 -9.95
C GLU A 680 -12.15 16.08 -8.86
N PHE A 681 -11.72 15.90 -7.62
CA PHE A 681 -12.61 15.73 -6.48
C PHE A 681 -12.34 16.72 -5.35
N ASP A 682 -11.06 16.94 -4.99
CA ASP A 682 -10.62 18.01 -4.09
C ASP A 682 -10.10 19.21 -4.90
N GLU A 683 -10.99 20.15 -5.19
CA GLU A 683 -10.69 21.36 -5.96
C GLU A 683 -9.69 22.31 -5.26
N SER A 684 -9.45 22.10 -3.96
CA SER A 684 -8.58 22.94 -3.14
C SER A 684 -7.15 22.41 -3.04
N ASP A 685 -6.87 21.20 -3.53
CA ASP A 685 -5.58 20.53 -3.38
C ASP A 685 -4.48 21.17 -4.25
N PRO A 686 -3.47 21.84 -3.66
CA PRO A 686 -2.40 22.47 -4.42
C PRO A 686 -1.50 21.46 -5.16
N VAL A 687 -1.44 20.21 -4.69
CA VAL A 687 -0.64 19.15 -5.33
C VAL A 687 -1.33 18.67 -6.59
N LEU A 688 -2.65 18.48 -6.56
CA LEU A 688 -3.44 18.19 -7.76
C LEU A 688 -3.30 19.32 -8.77
N LYS A 689 -3.48 20.58 -8.37
CA LYS A 689 -3.33 21.73 -9.28
C LYS A 689 -1.95 21.81 -9.94
N ALA A 690 -0.88 21.44 -9.22
CA ALA A 690 0.45 21.35 -9.81
C ALA A 690 0.53 20.25 -10.89
N TRP A 691 -0.09 19.09 -10.67
CA TRP A 691 -0.11 17.99 -11.64
C TRP A 691 -1.01 18.25 -12.84
N GLU A 692 -2.15 18.91 -12.67
CA GLU A 692 -2.99 19.41 -13.77
C GLU A 692 -2.20 20.37 -14.67
N GLY A 693 -1.34 21.22 -14.08
CA GLY A 693 -0.41 22.07 -14.82
C GLY A 693 0.63 21.28 -15.63
N VAL A 694 1.10 20.13 -15.12
CA VAL A 694 2.04 19.24 -15.82
C VAL A 694 1.37 18.50 -16.98
N PHE A 695 0.13 18.03 -16.77
CA PHE A 695 -0.64 17.20 -17.70
C PHE A 695 -2.03 17.81 -17.98
N PRO A 696 -2.10 18.94 -18.71
CA PRO A 696 -3.36 19.64 -18.93
C PRO A 696 -4.35 18.80 -19.74
N GLY A 697 -5.60 18.73 -19.27
CA GLY A 697 -6.71 18.00 -19.89
C GLY A 697 -6.70 16.49 -19.67
N VAL A 698 -5.92 15.99 -18.70
CA VAL A 698 -5.94 14.57 -18.27
C VAL A 698 -6.95 14.34 -17.15
N VAL A 699 -7.13 15.33 -16.27
CA VAL A 699 -8.15 15.34 -15.22
C VAL A 699 -9.32 16.20 -15.71
N LYS A 700 -10.55 15.69 -15.58
CA LYS A 700 -11.81 16.35 -15.89
C LYS A 700 -12.32 17.11 -14.67
N ASP A 701 -13.12 18.14 -14.90
CA ASP A 701 -13.67 18.95 -13.82
C ASP A 701 -14.67 18.14 -12.98
N LYS A 702 -14.76 18.45 -11.68
CA LYS A 702 -15.72 17.80 -10.75
C LYS A 702 -17.17 17.90 -11.24
N SER A 703 -17.53 18.98 -11.94
CA SER A 703 -18.88 19.17 -12.49
C SER A 703 -19.25 18.21 -13.61
N GLU A 704 -18.29 17.47 -14.18
CA GLU A 704 -18.55 16.42 -15.17
C GLU A 704 -18.95 15.07 -14.54
N ILE A 705 -18.83 14.93 -13.21
CA ILE A 705 -19.32 13.75 -12.48
C ILE A 705 -20.85 13.75 -12.54
N SER A 706 -21.45 12.68 -13.09
CA SER A 706 -22.91 12.52 -13.10
C SER A 706 -23.48 12.34 -11.69
N ASP A 707 -24.74 12.74 -11.48
CA ASP A 707 -25.41 12.57 -10.18
C ASP A 707 -25.45 11.10 -9.74
N GLU A 708 -25.63 10.18 -10.70
CA GLU A 708 -25.58 8.73 -10.48
C GLU A 708 -24.19 8.29 -10.00
N LEU A 709 -23.11 8.68 -10.70
CA LEU A 709 -21.74 8.37 -10.26
C LEU A 709 -21.48 8.94 -8.86
N ASN A 710 -21.84 10.20 -8.63
CA ASN A 710 -21.63 10.86 -7.35
C ASN A 710 -22.37 10.15 -6.20
N ALA A 711 -23.55 9.59 -6.47
CA ALA A 711 -24.32 8.81 -5.51
C ALA A 711 -23.67 7.47 -5.11
N HIS A 712 -22.71 6.96 -5.89
CA HIS A 712 -21.97 5.73 -5.58
C HIS A 712 -20.54 5.94 -5.08
N LEU A 713 -20.04 7.18 -5.07
CA LEU A 713 -18.69 7.46 -4.57
C LEU A 713 -18.59 7.20 -3.07
N ARG A 714 -17.53 6.49 -2.68
CA ARG A 714 -17.25 6.10 -1.29
C ARG A 714 -16.09 6.89 -0.72
N TYR A 715 -16.05 7.03 0.60
CA TYR A 715 -14.86 7.51 1.28
C TYR A 715 -13.79 6.42 1.29
N PRO A 716 -12.55 6.71 0.86
CA PRO A 716 -11.62 5.66 0.51
C PRO A 716 -10.95 5.07 1.77
N GLU A 717 -10.76 3.75 1.76
CA GLU A 717 -10.46 2.95 2.95
C GLU A 717 -9.04 3.18 3.46
N ASP A 718 -8.05 3.24 2.56
CA ASP A 718 -6.64 3.37 2.95
C ASP A 718 -6.35 4.74 3.58
N MET A 719 -6.90 5.81 3.01
CA MET A 719 -6.78 7.15 3.60
C MET A 719 -7.47 7.22 4.96
N PHE A 720 -8.64 6.58 5.11
CA PHE A 720 -9.32 6.50 6.39
C PHE A 720 -8.48 5.77 7.45
N LYS A 721 -7.78 4.68 7.09
CA LYS A 721 -6.87 3.97 8.00
C LYS A 721 -5.70 4.86 8.45
N VAL A 722 -5.11 5.62 7.53
CA VAL A 722 -4.06 6.61 7.85
C VAL A 722 -4.58 7.70 8.79
N GLN A 723 -5.75 8.28 8.48
CA GLN A 723 -6.38 9.30 9.32
C GLN A 723 -6.76 8.77 10.70
N ARG A 724 -7.27 7.53 10.77
CA ARG A 724 -7.58 6.82 12.01
C ARG A 724 -6.36 6.70 12.92
N GLU A 725 -5.23 6.24 12.39
CA GLU A 725 -3.99 6.08 13.17
C GLU A 725 -3.44 7.44 13.66
N LEU A 726 -3.60 8.49 12.85
CA LEU A 726 -3.20 9.84 13.25
C LEU A 726 -4.16 10.42 14.29
N ILE A 727 -5.48 10.32 14.11
CA ILE A 727 -6.48 10.80 15.08
C ILE A 727 -6.30 10.14 16.44
N ALA A 728 -5.87 8.87 16.50
CA ALA A 728 -5.58 8.18 17.76
C ALA A 728 -4.57 8.95 18.65
N ARG A 729 -3.65 9.72 18.04
CA ARG A 729 -2.66 10.56 18.75
C ARG A 729 -3.00 12.05 18.70
N TYR A 730 -3.34 12.54 17.51
CA TYR A 730 -3.51 13.95 17.18
C TYR A 730 -4.90 14.51 17.49
N HIS A 731 -5.83 13.72 18.05
CA HIS A 731 -7.02 14.29 18.71
C HIS A 731 -6.63 15.13 19.96
N VAL A 732 -5.48 14.85 20.56
CA VAL A 732 -4.90 15.67 21.64
C VAL A 732 -4.33 16.94 21.03
N ASP A 733 -4.90 18.08 21.40
CA ASP A 733 -4.49 19.42 20.94
C ASP A 733 -3.48 20.09 21.88
N ASP A 734 -3.52 19.79 23.18
CA ASP A 734 -2.56 20.32 24.15
C ASP A 734 -1.17 19.64 24.02
N PRO A 735 -0.10 20.39 23.71
CA PRO A 735 1.23 19.80 23.53
C PRO A 735 1.84 19.22 24.82
N GLY A 736 1.40 19.68 25.99
CA GLY A 736 1.83 19.15 27.28
C GLY A 736 1.27 17.75 27.52
N VAL A 737 -0.02 17.56 27.26
CA VAL A 737 -0.68 16.24 27.30
C VAL A 737 -0.14 15.32 26.21
N PHE A 738 0.07 15.84 24.99
CA PHE A 738 0.66 15.08 23.89
C PHE A 738 2.03 14.50 24.27
N PHE A 739 2.87 15.27 24.98
CA PHE A 739 4.19 14.81 25.40
C PHE A 739 4.16 13.63 26.40
N THR A 740 3.11 13.49 27.21
CA THR A 740 3.01 12.38 28.19
C THR A 740 2.42 11.11 27.62
N ASN A 741 1.78 11.17 26.44
CA ASN A 741 1.08 10.06 25.76
C ASN A 741 -0.12 9.46 26.54
N ASP A 742 -0.54 10.04 27.66
CA ASP A 742 -1.53 9.42 28.56
C ASP A 742 -2.96 9.41 27.98
N ALA A 743 -3.25 10.36 27.09
CA ALA A 743 -4.58 10.53 26.48
C ALA A 743 -4.71 9.85 25.10
N PHE A 744 -3.66 9.23 24.58
CA PHE A 744 -3.71 8.59 23.27
C PHE A 744 -4.66 7.39 23.24
N TRP A 745 -5.15 7.10 22.05
CA TRP A 745 -5.92 5.90 21.74
C TRP A 745 -5.07 4.91 20.93
N SER A 746 -5.63 3.74 20.69
CA SER A 746 -5.11 2.77 19.72
C SER A 746 -6.28 2.15 18.97
N VAL A 747 -6.04 1.70 17.74
CA VAL A 747 -6.99 0.88 17.01
C VAL A 747 -7.05 -0.51 17.66
N PRO A 748 -8.24 -1.08 17.91
CA PRO A 748 -8.34 -2.42 18.44
C PRO A 748 -7.89 -3.48 17.42
N SER A 749 -7.31 -4.56 17.94
CA SER A 749 -7.03 -5.76 17.15
C SER A 749 -8.33 -6.42 16.70
N ASP A 750 -8.33 -7.05 15.52
CA ASP A 750 -9.48 -7.81 15.04
C ASP A 750 -9.72 -9.07 15.92
N PRO A 751 -10.87 -9.19 16.61
CA PRO A 751 -11.17 -10.35 17.43
C PRO A 751 -11.55 -11.61 16.63
N THR A 752 -11.82 -11.46 15.32
CA THR A 752 -12.28 -12.51 14.42
C THR A 752 -11.19 -13.02 13.47
N ALA A 753 -10.02 -12.36 13.49
CA ALA A 753 -8.89 -12.72 12.64
C ALA A 753 -8.39 -14.17 12.88
N PRO A 754 -7.92 -14.86 11.82
CA PRO A 754 -7.30 -16.17 11.92
C PRO A 754 -6.06 -16.21 12.84
N GLU A 755 -5.69 -17.42 13.28
CA GLU A 755 -4.47 -17.66 14.05
C GLU A 755 -3.21 -17.09 13.36
N GLY A 756 -2.46 -16.27 14.11
CA GLY A 756 -1.27 -15.57 13.62
C GLY A 756 -1.54 -14.15 13.11
N ARG A 757 -2.81 -13.72 13.02
CA ARG A 757 -3.19 -12.35 12.61
C ARG A 757 -3.98 -11.57 13.67
N GLN A 758 -4.19 -12.13 14.86
CA GLN A 758 -5.01 -11.49 15.91
C GLN A 758 -4.39 -10.27 16.60
N GLU A 759 -3.17 -9.89 16.22
CA GLU A 759 -2.54 -8.64 16.64
C GLU A 759 -2.76 -7.52 15.62
N LEU A 760 -3.21 -7.84 14.40
CA LEU A 760 -3.47 -6.87 13.35
C LEU A 760 -4.74 -6.07 13.67
N ALA A 761 -4.75 -4.81 13.23
CA ALA A 761 -5.86 -3.90 13.44
C ALA A 761 -7.15 -4.44 12.79
N GLN A 762 -8.29 -4.20 13.43
CA GLN A 762 -9.59 -4.46 12.80
C GLN A 762 -9.76 -3.53 11.57
N PRO A 763 -10.15 -4.07 10.39
CA PRO A 763 -10.49 -3.25 9.24
C PRO A 763 -11.67 -2.31 9.56
N PRO A 764 -11.69 -1.09 9.01
CA PRO A 764 -12.90 -0.27 9.06
C PRO A 764 -13.98 -0.89 8.16
N TYR A 765 -15.25 -0.68 8.50
CA TYR A 765 -16.37 -1.29 7.75
C TYR A 765 -17.42 -0.26 7.35
N HIS A 766 -17.89 -0.40 6.11
CA HIS A 766 -19.00 0.39 5.56
C HIS A 766 -20.33 -0.07 6.15
N VAL A 767 -21.18 0.86 6.54
CA VAL A 767 -22.53 0.62 7.06
C VAL A 767 -23.47 1.74 6.63
N VAL A 768 -24.75 1.43 6.48
CA VAL A 768 -25.81 2.46 6.54
C VAL A 768 -26.23 2.58 8.00
N ALA A 769 -26.13 3.78 8.55
CA ALA A 769 -26.50 4.05 9.94
C ALA A 769 -27.00 5.48 10.11
N THR A 770 -27.53 5.81 11.29
CA THR A 770 -27.99 7.16 11.60
C THR A 770 -26.81 8.15 11.60
N ASP A 771 -26.92 9.17 10.76
CA ASP A 771 -25.97 10.28 10.71
C ASP A 771 -26.01 11.12 12.01
N PRO A 772 -24.86 11.39 12.66
CA PRO A 772 -24.81 12.14 13.91
C PRO A 772 -25.37 13.56 13.85
N GLU A 773 -25.28 14.23 12.70
CA GLU A 773 -25.67 15.63 12.57
C GLU A 773 -27.12 15.77 12.09
N THR A 774 -27.48 14.98 11.08
CA THR A 774 -28.76 15.10 10.38
C THR A 774 -29.84 14.15 10.90
N ASN A 775 -29.46 13.13 11.68
CA ASN A 775 -30.33 12.03 12.15
C ASN A 775 -31.07 11.32 11.01
N ARG A 776 -30.45 11.23 9.83
CA ARG A 776 -30.97 10.51 8.66
C ARG A 776 -30.11 9.29 8.36
N PRO A 777 -30.62 8.27 7.63
CA PRO A 777 -29.78 7.21 7.11
C PRO A 777 -28.66 7.80 6.25
N SER A 778 -27.43 7.40 6.53
CA SER A 778 -26.22 7.85 5.84
C SER A 778 -25.27 6.67 5.67
N PHE A 779 -24.67 6.56 4.48
CA PHE A 779 -23.65 5.54 4.24
C PHE A 779 -22.29 6.05 4.70
N GLN A 780 -21.72 5.34 5.66
CA GLN A 780 -20.52 5.78 6.37
C GLN A 780 -19.54 4.64 6.59
N LEU A 781 -18.26 4.99 6.63
CA LEU A 781 -17.18 4.10 7.02
C LEU A 781 -16.89 4.33 8.51
N ILE A 782 -16.90 3.27 9.32
CA ILE A 782 -16.79 3.38 10.78
C ILE A 782 -15.64 2.56 11.37
N THR A 783 -15.13 3.01 12.50
CA THR A 783 -14.08 2.32 13.27
C THR A 783 -14.19 2.62 14.78
N PRO A 784 -13.97 1.63 15.64
CA PRO A 784 -13.79 1.85 17.08
C PRO A 784 -12.35 2.25 17.44
N PHE A 785 -12.20 2.88 18.60
CA PHE A 785 -10.92 3.15 19.27
C PHE A 785 -10.95 2.64 20.70
N ARG A 786 -9.81 2.13 21.18
CA ARG A 786 -9.61 1.79 22.60
C ARG A 786 -8.58 2.72 23.22
N GLY A 787 -8.61 2.87 24.54
CA GLY A 787 -7.56 3.62 25.23
C GLY A 787 -6.17 3.00 24.99
N LEU A 788 -5.11 3.82 24.92
CA LEU A 788 -3.77 3.31 24.68
C LEU A 788 -3.41 2.22 25.71
N ARG A 789 -3.09 1.01 25.24
CA ARG A 789 -2.79 -0.18 26.06
C ARG A 789 -3.92 -0.57 27.04
N ARG A 790 -5.17 -0.26 26.70
CA ARG A 790 -6.37 -0.70 27.42
C ARG A 790 -7.31 -1.42 26.47
N GLU A 791 -8.17 -2.26 27.02
CA GLU A 791 -9.14 -3.07 26.25
C GLU A 791 -10.56 -2.45 26.23
N TYR A 792 -10.77 -1.33 26.93
CA TYR A 792 -12.04 -0.60 26.94
C TYR A 792 -12.14 0.38 25.77
N LEU A 793 -13.36 0.55 25.25
CA LEU A 793 -13.67 1.51 24.20
C LEU A 793 -13.45 2.94 24.72
N ALA A 794 -12.75 3.77 23.94
CA ALA A 794 -12.49 5.17 24.25
C ALA A 794 -13.24 6.12 23.32
N ALA A 795 -13.37 5.73 22.04
CA ALA A 795 -14.10 6.52 21.06
C ALA A 795 -14.65 5.64 19.94
N GLN A 796 -15.61 6.18 19.19
CA GLN A 796 -16.07 5.64 17.91
C GLN A 796 -15.95 6.75 16.86
N MET A 797 -15.46 6.41 15.68
CA MET A 797 -15.30 7.35 14.57
C MET A 797 -16.07 6.87 13.35
N SER A 798 -16.76 7.80 12.70
CA SER A 798 -17.45 7.60 11.42
C SER A 798 -17.07 8.68 10.42
N VAL A 799 -17.01 8.34 9.13
CA VAL A 799 -16.87 9.31 8.04
C VAL A 799 -17.96 9.08 7.01
N SER A 800 -18.66 10.14 6.62
CA SER A 800 -19.74 10.03 5.64
C SER A 800 -19.19 9.90 4.22
N SER A 801 -19.83 9.03 3.44
CA SER A 801 -19.62 8.89 1.99
C SER A 801 -20.73 9.56 1.19
N ASP A 802 -21.70 10.21 1.83
CA ASP A 802 -22.84 10.80 1.13
C ASP A 802 -22.46 12.12 0.46
N PRO A 803 -22.93 12.45 -0.74
CA PRO A 803 -22.48 13.64 -1.48
C PRO A 803 -22.60 14.96 -0.70
N ALA A 804 -23.61 15.11 0.15
CA ALA A 804 -23.85 16.33 0.91
C ALA A 804 -22.88 16.52 2.10
N THR A 805 -22.44 15.42 2.71
CA THR A 805 -21.60 15.39 3.92
C THR A 805 -20.28 14.64 3.69
N TYR A 806 -19.90 14.45 2.43
CA TYR A 806 -18.77 13.62 2.04
C TYR A 806 -17.48 14.03 2.77
N GLY A 807 -16.82 13.07 3.40
CA GLY A 807 -15.56 13.27 4.09
C GLY A 807 -15.65 14.01 5.43
N ARG A 808 -16.86 14.30 5.93
CA ARG A 808 -17.06 14.79 7.30
C ARG A 808 -16.82 13.65 8.29
N ILE A 809 -15.84 13.84 9.17
CA ILE A 809 -15.44 12.88 10.19
C ILE A 809 -16.12 13.26 11.50
N HIS A 810 -16.81 12.31 12.13
CA HIS A 810 -17.42 12.45 13.44
C HIS A 810 -16.75 11.50 14.42
N VAL A 811 -16.30 12.02 15.55
CA VAL A 811 -15.65 11.23 16.61
C VAL A 811 -16.46 11.38 17.90
N ARG A 812 -17.10 10.30 18.32
CA ARG A 812 -17.83 10.19 19.59
C ARG A 812 -16.89 9.73 20.68
N VAL A 813 -16.53 10.62 21.59
CA VAL A 813 -15.57 10.33 22.67
C VAL A 813 -16.32 9.94 23.93
N LEU A 814 -16.08 8.71 24.42
CA LEU A 814 -16.73 8.22 25.62
C LEU A 814 -16.11 8.85 26.88
N PRO A 815 -16.88 9.00 27.97
CA PRO A 815 -16.38 9.53 29.23
C PRO A 815 -15.32 8.60 29.84
N THR A 816 -14.23 9.17 30.36
CA THR A 816 -13.09 8.40 30.91
C THR A 816 -13.40 7.60 32.16
N ASN A 817 -14.57 7.82 32.78
CA ASN A 817 -15.06 7.07 33.95
C ASN A 817 -15.98 5.90 33.58
N THR A 818 -16.28 5.70 32.29
CA THR A 818 -17.07 4.56 31.82
C THR A 818 -16.18 3.34 31.54
N GLN A 819 -16.75 2.14 31.68
CA GLN A 819 -16.08 0.86 31.39
C GLN A 819 -16.74 0.17 30.19
N THR A 820 -17.05 0.93 29.14
CA THR A 820 -17.63 0.38 27.91
C THR A 820 -16.68 -0.65 27.32
N GLN A 821 -17.18 -1.87 27.10
CA GLN A 821 -16.38 -2.98 26.57
C GLN A 821 -15.77 -2.58 25.22
N GLY A 822 -14.51 -2.93 24.95
CA GLY A 822 -13.98 -2.84 23.58
C GLY A 822 -14.39 -4.06 22.73
N PRO A 823 -14.14 -4.04 21.41
CA PRO A 823 -14.53 -5.14 20.51
C PRO A 823 -14.07 -6.53 20.99
N ARG A 824 -12.81 -6.66 21.43
CA ARG A 824 -12.27 -7.93 21.95
C ARG A 824 -12.96 -8.40 23.23
N GLN A 825 -13.28 -7.49 24.15
CA GLN A 825 -13.99 -7.85 25.37
C GLN A 825 -15.44 -8.25 25.10
N ALA A 826 -16.11 -7.56 24.16
CA ALA A 826 -17.45 -7.92 23.71
C ALA A 826 -17.43 -9.31 23.08
N GLN A 827 -16.45 -9.60 22.21
CA GLN A 827 -16.22 -10.93 21.64
C GLN A 827 -16.06 -11.99 22.73
N ASP A 828 -15.14 -11.78 23.67
CA ASP A 828 -14.87 -12.74 24.76
C ASP A 828 -16.12 -12.96 25.62
N THR A 829 -16.89 -11.91 25.91
CA THR A 829 -18.16 -11.99 26.65
C THR A 829 -19.19 -12.83 25.90
N MET A 830 -19.33 -12.61 24.60
CA MET A 830 -20.25 -13.37 23.75
C MET A 830 -19.83 -14.84 23.66
N MET A 831 -18.56 -15.11 23.34
CA MET A 831 -18.01 -16.46 23.16
C MET A 831 -17.96 -17.28 24.45
N SER A 832 -17.85 -16.62 25.61
CA SER A 832 -17.84 -17.29 26.92
C SER A 832 -19.24 -17.55 27.49
N SER A 833 -20.30 -17.08 26.84
CA SER A 833 -21.65 -17.37 27.28
C SER A 833 -21.94 -18.88 27.22
N ASP A 834 -22.58 -19.37 28.27
CA ASP A 834 -22.87 -20.78 28.48
C ASP A 834 -23.65 -21.43 27.32
N GLU A 835 -24.57 -20.68 26.72
CA GLU A 835 -25.38 -21.14 25.58
C GLU A 835 -24.53 -21.31 24.32
N ILE A 836 -23.75 -20.29 23.96
CA ILE A 836 -22.89 -20.30 22.77
C ILE A 836 -21.79 -21.34 22.91
N ALA A 837 -21.13 -21.44 24.06
CA ALA A 837 -20.05 -22.39 24.27
C ALA A 837 -20.52 -23.85 24.12
N ARG A 838 -21.72 -24.17 24.64
CA ARG A 838 -22.33 -25.50 24.48
C ARG A 838 -22.70 -25.79 23.02
N GLU A 839 -23.39 -24.86 22.35
CA GLU A 839 -23.84 -25.07 20.97
C GLU A 839 -22.64 -25.12 20.01
N ARG A 840 -21.66 -24.22 20.10
CA ARG A 840 -20.43 -24.29 19.31
C ARG A 840 -19.73 -25.63 19.47
N THR A 841 -19.54 -26.12 20.70
CA THR A 841 -18.88 -27.40 20.94
C THR A 841 -19.62 -28.55 20.25
N LEU A 842 -20.96 -28.53 20.28
CA LEU A 842 -21.80 -29.53 19.63
C LEU A 842 -21.68 -29.45 18.10
N LEU A 843 -21.77 -28.26 17.53
CA LEU A 843 -21.80 -28.02 16.09
C LEU A 843 -20.42 -28.19 15.44
N GLN A 844 -19.35 -27.82 16.15
CA GLN A 844 -17.97 -27.95 15.69
C GLN A 844 -17.53 -29.41 15.46
N GLY A 845 -18.25 -30.39 16.00
CA GLY A 845 -17.99 -31.80 15.71
C GLY A 845 -18.18 -32.17 14.24
N SER A 846 -19.10 -31.49 13.52
CA SER A 846 -19.47 -31.81 12.13
C SER A 846 -19.36 -30.62 11.16
N ASN A 847 -19.26 -29.40 11.68
CA ASN A 847 -19.17 -28.18 10.89
C ASN A 847 -17.97 -27.32 11.31
N THR A 848 -17.41 -26.59 10.36
CA THR A 848 -16.56 -25.44 10.60
C THR A 848 -17.48 -24.26 10.84
N LEU A 849 -17.39 -23.66 12.03
CA LEU A 849 -18.08 -22.44 12.36
C LEU A 849 -17.11 -21.27 12.19
N THR A 850 -17.50 -20.30 11.38
CA THR A 850 -16.71 -19.10 11.10
C THR A 850 -17.48 -17.89 11.60
N ASN A 851 -16.80 -17.09 12.40
CA ASN A 851 -17.27 -15.82 12.92
C ASN A 851 -17.05 -14.73 11.86
N GLY A 852 -18.08 -13.96 11.53
CA GLY A 852 -17.95 -12.77 10.69
C GLY A 852 -17.47 -11.55 11.46
N ASN A 853 -17.26 -10.46 10.75
CA ASN A 853 -16.78 -9.19 11.30
C ASN A 853 -17.71 -8.70 12.43
N LEU A 854 -17.09 -8.40 13.57
CA LEU A 854 -17.74 -7.80 14.73
C LEU A 854 -18.02 -6.31 14.49
N LEU A 855 -19.28 -5.98 14.22
CA LEU A 855 -19.76 -4.62 14.04
C LEU A 855 -19.93 -3.93 15.40
N THR A 856 -19.31 -2.76 15.57
CA THR A 856 -19.40 -1.90 16.75
C THR A 856 -20.27 -0.69 16.42
N LEU A 857 -21.58 -0.82 16.61
CA LEU A 857 -22.57 0.16 16.16
C LEU A 857 -22.91 1.15 17.28
N PRO A 858 -22.76 2.47 17.07
CA PRO A 858 -23.21 3.47 18.03
C PRO A 858 -24.74 3.56 18.02
N VAL A 859 -25.35 3.52 19.20
CA VAL A 859 -26.81 3.56 19.38
C VAL A 859 -27.20 4.38 20.60
N GLY A 860 -28.39 4.97 20.57
CA GLY A 860 -28.93 5.83 21.62
C GLY A 860 -27.97 6.98 22.00
N ASP A 861 -28.01 7.33 23.27
CA ASP A 861 -27.16 8.36 23.87
C ASP A 861 -26.04 7.72 24.71
N GLY A 862 -24.95 7.32 24.05
CA GLY A 862 -23.75 6.77 24.71
C GLY A 862 -23.60 5.26 24.75
N GLN A 863 -24.42 4.53 24.00
CA GLN A 863 -24.46 3.06 24.05
C GLN A 863 -23.90 2.45 22.78
N ILE A 864 -23.39 1.23 22.91
CA ILE A 864 -22.80 0.50 21.80
C ILE A 864 -23.51 -0.85 21.68
N LEU A 865 -23.91 -1.17 20.46
CA LEU A 865 -24.45 -2.45 20.06
C LEU A 865 -23.36 -3.21 19.29
N TYR A 866 -22.97 -4.36 19.82
CA TYR A 866 -22.07 -5.28 19.14
C TYR A 866 -22.90 -6.32 18.39
N VAL A 867 -22.66 -6.49 17.09
CA VAL A 867 -23.35 -7.51 16.28
C VAL A 867 -22.35 -8.31 15.46
N GLU A 868 -22.52 -9.63 15.45
CA GLU A 868 -21.62 -10.54 14.75
C GLU A 868 -22.40 -11.71 14.11
N PRO A 869 -22.36 -11.88 12.78
CA PRO A 869 -22.93 -13.06 12.14
C PRO A 869 -22.03 -14.28 12.31
N VAL A 870 -22.63 -15.47 12.49
CA VAL A 870 -21.93 -16.76 12.51
C VAL A 870 -22.35 -17.60 11.32
N TYR A 871 -21.34 -18.02 10.57
CA TYR A 871 -21.47 -18.89 9.42
C TYR A 871 -21.14 -20.34 9.77
N SER A 872 -21.81 -21.26 9.10
CA SER A 872 -21.55 -22.69 9.20
C SER A 872 -21.23 -23.28 7.84
N GLN A 873 -20.22 -24.14 7.79
CA GLN A 873 -19.82 -24.92 6.64
C GLN A 873 -19.56 -26.35 7.08
N ARG A 874 -19.99 -27.37 6.32
CA ARG A 874 -19.71 -28.77 6.70
C ARG A 874 -18.21 -29.08 6.60
N LYS A 875 -17.65 -29.77 7.61
CA LYS A 875 -16.26 -30.21 7.61
C LYS A 875 -15.99 -31.26 6.52
N ASP A 876 -14.75 -31.27 6.02
CA ASP A 876 -14.21 -32.27 5.09
C ASP A 876 -15.00 -32.45 3.77
N GLN A 877 -15.87 -31.50 3.44
CA GLN A 877 -16.62 -31.49 2.19
C GLN A 877 -16.15 -30.30 1.35
N ALA A 878 -15.37 -30.59 0.29
CA ALA A 878 -14.82 -29.55 -0.60
C ALA A 878 -15.90 -28.70 -1.29
N SER A 879 -17.12 -29.21 -1.44
CA SER A 879 -18.27 -28.48 -2.00
C SER A 879 -19.12 -27.74 -0.96
N ALA A 880 -18.75 -27.78 0.33
CA ALA A 880 -19.43 -26.98 1.34
C ALA A 880 -18.93 -25.54 1.28
N PHE A 881 -19.82 -24.59 1.56
CA PHE A 881 -19.53 -23.15 1.56
C PHE A 881 -20.28 -22.48 2.72
N PRO A 882 -19.83 -21.30 3.19
CA PRO A 882 -20.42 -20.62 4.33
C PRO A 882 -21.90 -20.25 4.12
N LYS A 883 -22.74 -20.51 5.12
CA LYS A 883 -24.12 -19.99 5.19
C LYS A 883 -24.39 -19.41 6.57
N LEU A 884 -25.19 -18.36 6.65
CA LEU A 884 -25.56 -17.76 7.93
C LEU A 884 -26.32 -18.79 8.78
N LEU A 885 -25.92 -18.94 10.03
CA LEU A 885 -26.55 -19.84 10.99
C LEU A 885 -27.16 -19.09 12.17
N ARG A 886 -26.42 -18.13 12.72
CA ARG A 886 -26.80 -17.36 13.92
C ARG A 886 -26.28 -15.95 13.84
N VAL A 887 -26.85 -15.09 14.68
CA VAL A 887 -26.41 -13.73 14.96
C VAL A 887 -26.13 -13.64 16.45
N LEU A 888 -24.94 -13.17 16.80
CA LEU A 888 -24.62 -12.76 18.16
C LEU A 888 -24.86 -11.27 18.30
N VAL A 889 -25.41 -10.91 19.45
CA VAL A 889 -25.58 -9.53 19.86
C VAL A 889 -25.04 -9.37 21.28
N SER A 890 -24.28 -8.32 21.54
CA SER A 890 -23.98 -7.89 22.91
C SER A 890 -24.39 -6.44 23.11
N TYR A 891 -25.16 -6.21 24.17
CA TYR A 891 -25.69 -4.90 24.53
C TYR A 891 -25.80 -4.79 26.06
N ASN A 892 -25.18 -3.75 26.64
CA ASN A 892 -25.17 -3.50 28.09
C ASN A 892 -24.82 -4.72 28.96
N GLY A 893 -23.95 -5.61 28.48
CA GLY A 893 -23.51 -6.82 29.18
C GLY A 893 -24.47 -8.01 29.07
N SER A 894 -25.61 -7.86 28.39
CA SER A 894 -26.47 -8.97 27.98
C SER A 894 -26.03 -9.49 26.62
N VAL A 895 -26.09 -10.81 26.43
CA VAL A 895 -25.72 -11.49 25.19
C VAL A 895 -26.97 -12.14 24.60
N GLY A 896 -27.22 -11.88 23.33
CA GLY A 896 -28.23 -12.53 22.50
C GLY A 896 -27.56 -13.45 21.49
N TYR A 897 -28.16 -14.61 21.26
CA TYR A 897 -27.72 -15.59 20.28
C TYR A 897 -28.95 -16.24 19.65
N ALA A 898 -29.23 -15.89 18.40
CA ALA A 898 -30.43 -16.36 17.72
C ALA A 898 -30.24 -16.53 16.21
N PRO A 899 -31.12 -17.30 15.54
CA PRO A 899 -31.13 -17.42 14.07
C PRO A 899 -31.38 -16.10 13.32
N THR A 900 -32.04 -15.12 13.93
CA THR A 900 -32.37 -13.83 13.30
C THR A 900 -31.91 -12.64 14.16
N VAL A 901 -31.70 -11.48 13.52
CA VAL A 901 -31.35 -10.23 14.22
C VAL A 901 -32.46 -9.85 15.20
N ALA A 902 -33.72 -9.93 14.78
CA ALA A 902 -34.88 -9.59 15.60
C ALA A 902 -34.94 -10.43 16.89
N GLU A 903 -34.79 -11.77 16.79
CA GLU A 903 -34.76 -12.64 17.97
C GLU A 903 -33.54 -12.36 18.87
N ALA A 904 -32.37 -12.07 18.29
CA ALA A 904 -31.15 -11.79 19.05
C ALA A 904 -31.24 -10.45 19.81
N LEU A 905 -31.83 -9.42 19.18
CA LEU A 905 -32.10 -8.13 19.81
C LEU A 905 -33.12 -8.23 20.95
N GLN A 906 -34.18 -9.04 20.76
CA GLN A 906 -35.17 -9.28 21.79
C GLN A 906 -34.56 -9.94 23.05
N GLN A 907 -33.61 -10.85 22.88
CA GLN A 907 -32.91 -11.50 24.00
C GLN A 907 -32.07 -10.52 24.84
N VAL A 908 -31.59 -9.42 24.25
CA VAL A 908 -30.88 -8.35 24.97
C VAL A 908 -31.78 -7.19 25.40
N GLY A 909 -33.11 -7.35 25.25
CA GLY A 909 -34.10 -6.39 25.71
C GLY A 909 -34.33 -5.20 24.78
N ILE A 910 -33.99 -5.32 23.50
CA ILE A 910 -34.28 -4.32 22.46
C ILE A 910 -35.53 -4.76 21.68
N ASP A 911 -36.46 -3.84 21.47
CA ASP A 911 -37.68 -4.09 20.72
C ASP A 911 -37.36 -4.29 19.22
N PRO A 912 -37.74 -5.42 18.60
CA PRO A 912 -37.44 -5.70 17.19
C PRO A 912 -38.30 -4.93 16.18
N ASP A 913 -39.27 -4.10 16.59
CA ASP A 913 -40.19 -3.36 15.70
C ASP A 913 -39.49 -2.51 14.59
N ALA A 914 -38.19 -2.24 14.72
CA ALA A 914 -37.37 -1.49 13.75
C ALA A 914 -36.50 -2.38 12.82
N VAL A 915 -36.62 -3.71 12.86
CA VAL A 915 -35.75 -4.65 12.12
C VAL A 915 -36.54 -5.46 11.08
N THR A 916 -35.92 -5.75 9.94
CA THR A 916 -36.49 -6.57 8.86
C THR A 916 -36.84 -7.98 9.35
N GLU A 917 -38.13 -8.35 9.31
CA GLU A 917 -38.57 -9.73 9.59
C GLU A 917 -38.23 -10.68 8.43
N VAL A 918 -37.69 -11.87 8.75
CA VAL A 918 -37.40 -12.93 7.76
C VAL A 918 -38.52 -13.97 7.79
N ALA A 919 -38.98 -14.41 6.62
CA ALA A 919 -40.06 -15.41 6.51
C ALA A 919 -39.60 -16.81 6.99
N GLU A 920 -40.44 -17.47 7.80
CA GLU A 920 -40.18 -18.84 8.26
C GLU A 920 -40.62 -19.89 7.22
N SER A 921 -39.75 -20.87 6.94
CA SER A 921 -40.13 -22.07 6.19
C SER A 921 -40.95 -23.02 7.09
N GLY A 922 -42.27 -23.02 6.91
CA GLY A 922 -43.13 -24.19 7.16
C GLY A 922 -43.98 -24.15 8.43
N GLY A 923 -45.12 -23.46 8.36
CA GLY A 923 -46.23 -23.59 9.30
C GLY A 923 -47.42 -22.78 8.80
N SER A 924 -48.57 -23.44 8.62
CA SER A 924 -49.78 -22.87 8.04
C SER A 924 -50.15 -21.51 8.64
N SER A 925 -50.35 -20.51 7.78
CA SER A 925 -50.92 -19.21 8.14
C SER A 925 -52.33 -19.39 8.73
N SER A 926 -52.45 -19.34 10.05
CA SER A 926 -53.67 -18.91 10.71
C SER A 926 -53.38 -17.54 11.34
N GLY A 927 -53.81 -16.48 10.66
CA GLY A 927 -53.75 -15.13 11.19
C GLY A 927 -54.52 -15.04 12.51
N SER A 928 -53.84 -14.62 13.57
CA SER A 928 -54.50 -14.23 14.80
C SER A 928 -54.81 -12.74 14.71
N GLY A 929 -56.01 -12.45 14.18
CA GLY A 929 -56.66 -11.16 14.41
C GLY A 929 -57.04 -11.06 15.88
N SER A 930 -56.58 -10.00 16.52
CA SER A 930 -56.93 -9.60 17.88
C SER A 930 -58.45 -9.47 18.02
N GLY A 931 -59.05 -10.27 18.91
CA GLY A 931 -60.47 -10.27 19.20
C GLY A 931 -60.71 -10.51 20.69
N ASP A 932 -61.01 -9.42 21.38
CA ASP A 932 -61.39 -9.30 22.79
C ASP A 932 -62.56 -10.22 23.19
N SER A 933 -62.48 -10.89 24.35
CA SER A 933 -63.65 -11.17 25.21
C SER A 933 -63.28 -11.82 26.56
N SER A 934 -63.66 -11.11 27.61
CA SER A 934 -63.87 -11.57 28.99
C SER A 934 -64.85 -12.76 29.12
N SER A 935 -64.58 -13.74 29.99
CA SER A 935 -65.40 -14.06 31.18
C SER A 935 -65.09 -15.42 31.85
N THR A 936 -65.13 -15.37 33.18
CA THR A 936 -65.37 -16.39 34.23
C THR A 936 -65.93 -17.77 33.87
N GLY A 937 -65.44 -18.83 34.56
CA GLY A 937 -66.19 -20.08 34.74
C GLY A 937 -65.43 -21.33 35.24
N GLN A 938 -65.27 -21.43 36.57
CA GLN A 938 -65.34 -22.61 37.47
C GLN A 938 -65.45 -24.05 36.89
N GLY A 939 -64.68 -25.01 37.45
CA GLY A 939 -65.16 -26.41 37.56
C GLY A 939 -64.15 -27.59 37.53
N SER A 940 -63.60 -27.93 38.71
CA SER A 940 -63.47 -29.29 39.30
C SER A 940 -62.95 -30.52 38.50
N GLY A 941 -61.93 -31.19 39.07
CA GLY A 941 -62.09 -32.63 39.40
C GLY A 941 -60.91 -33.60 39.19
N SER A 942 -60.39 -34.11 40.33
CA SER A 942 -59.93 -35.49 40.59
C SER A 942 -58.57 -35.98 40.02
N THR A 943 -57.51 -36.09 40.83
CA THR A 943 -57.04 -37.28 41.63
C THR A 943 -56.60 -38.53 40.86
N GLY A 944 -55.37 -38.98 41.15
CA GLY A 944 -54.87 -40.32 40.82
C GLY A 944 -53.39 -40.53 41.13
N SER A 945 -53.06 -40.79 42.41
CA SER A 945 -51.76 -41.27 42.89
C SER A 945 -51.37 -42.64 42.31
N GLY A 946 -50.07 -42.91 42.21
CA GLY A 946 -49.55 -44.26 41.95
C GLY A 946 -48.03 -44.38 42.04
N SER A 947 -47.52 -44.51 43.27
CA SER A 947 -46.16 -44.92 43.61
C SER A 947 -45.92 -46.41 43.29
N GLY A 948 -44.67 -46.78 42.93
CA GLY A 948 -44.25 -48.18 42.87
C GLY A 948 -42.78 -48.34 42.47
N ALA A 949 -41.92 -48.55 43.48
CA ALA A 949 -40.50 -48.81 43.34
C ALA A 949 -40.17 -50.32 43.28
N SER A 950 -38.96 -50.59 42.76
CA SER A 950 -37.99 -51.61 43.23
C SER A 950 -37.82 -52.92 42.42
N GLY A 951 -36.57 -53.14 41.96
CA GLY A 951 -35.80 -54.33 42.34
C GLY A 951 -35.34 -55.31 41.25
N SER A 952 -34.02 -55.33 40.97
CA SER A 952 -33.08 -56.50 41.03
C SER A 952 -33.41 -57.77 40.20
N THR A 953 -32.56 -58.48 39.44
CA THR A 953 -31.13 -58.86 39.54
C THR A 953 -30.78 -59.76 38.32
N GLY A 954 -29.49 -59.89 37.94
CA GLY A 954 -28.93 -61.23 37.61
C GLY A 954 -28.20 -61.49 36.27
N SER A 955 -26.87 -61.29 36.28
CA SER A 955 -25.77 -62.20 35.83
C SER A 955 -25.74 -62.89 34.45
N GLY A 956 -24.58 -62.81 33.76
CA GLY A 956 -24.13 -63.80 32.76
C GLY A 956 -23.00 -63.38 31.80
N SER A 957 -21.76 -63.77 32.10
CA SER A 957 -20.50 -63.81 31.29
C SER A 957 -20.69 -64.25 29.82
N THR A 958 -19.92 -63.84 28.78
CA THR A 958 -18.51 -64.25 28.50
C THR A 958 -17.90 -63.55 27.26
N GLY A 959 -16.65 -63.05 27.35
CA GLY A 959 -15.59 -63.27 26.35
C GLY A 959 -15.27 -62.24 25.24
N GLY A 960 -14.16 -61.51 25.39
CA GLY A 960 -13.13 -61.40 24.33
C GLY A 960 -12.78 -60.03 23.73
N GLY A 961 -11.61 -59.47 24.11
CA GLY A 961 -10.60 -58.98 23.14
C GLY A 961 -10.45 -57.47 22.85
N SER A 962 -9.32 -56.92 23.29
CA SER A 962 -8.46 -55.91 22.62
C SER A 962 -8.67 -54.40 22.84
N GLN A 963 -7.74 -53.88 23.66
CA GLN A 963 -6.98 -52.62 23.59
C GLN A 963 -7.68 -51.30 23.23
N ALA A 964 -7.87 -50.48 24.26
CA ALA A 964 -7.91 -49.02 24.15
C ALA A 964 -6.47 -48.46 24.16
N GLY A 965 -6.11 -47.69 23.13
CA GLY A 965 -4.88 -46.90 23.09
C GLY A 965 -5.08 -45.58 23.86
N GLY A 966 -4.35 -45.43 24.97
CA GLY A 966 -4.20 -44.13 25.65
C GLY A 966 -3.02 -43.37 25.07
N THR A 967 -3.23 -42.10 24.75
CA THR A 967 -2.18 -41.11 24.44
C THR A 967 -1.22 -40.96 25.62
N ALA A 968 0.04 -41.37 25.44
CA ALA A 968 1.09 -41.24 26.43
C ALA A 968 1.70 -39.83 26.38
N THR A 969 1.76 -39.14 27.53
CA THR A 969 2.53 -37.91 27.69
C THR A 969 4.03 -38.20 27.55
N PRO A 970 4.83 -37.36 26.87
CA PRO A 970 6.27 -37.56 26.73
C PRO A 970 6.94 -37.69 28.10
N THR A 971 7.82 -38.68 28.25
CA THR A 971 8.63 -38.84 29.46
C THR A 971 9.61 -37.67 29.62
N ALA A 972 10.04 -37.38 30.86
CA ALA A 972 10.99 -36.30 31.13
C ALA A 972 12.32 -36.45 30.35
N ASP A 973 12.76 -37.69 30.11
CA ASP A 973 13.97 -37.98 29.34
C ASP A 973 13.81 -37.67 27.84
N GLN A 974 12.61 -37.85 27.29
CA GLN A 974 12.27 -37.50 25.92
C GLN A 974 12.25 -35.98 25.71
N MET A 975 11.63 -35.23 26.64
CA MET A 975 11.65 -33.76 26.60
C MET A 975 13.07 -33.19 26.76
N LYS A 976 13.90 -33.82 27.60
CA LYS A 976 15.30 -33.42 27.74
C LYS A 976 16.08 -33.60 26.43
N ARG A 977 15.88 -34.73 25.74
CA ARG A 977 16.51 -35.00 24.43
C ARG A 977 16.13 -33.98 23.36
N ILE A 978 14.86 -33.58 23.31
CA ILE A 978 14.40 -32.54 22.38
C ILE A 978 15.04 -31.19 22.72
N ASN A 979 15.10 -30.81 24.00
CA ASN A 979 15.73 -29.56 24.42
C ASN A 979 17.24 -29.53 24.13
N ASP A 980 17.95 -30.64 24.38
CA ASP A 980 19.39 -30.76 24.10
C ASP A 980 19.66 -30.68 22.58
N ALA A 981 18.81 -31.30 21.75
CA ALA A 981 18.90 -31.23 20.29
C ALA A 981 18.58 -29.82 19.74
N MET A 982 17.56 -29.13 20.30
CA MET A 982 17.26 -27.74 19.95
C MET A 982 18.42 -26.79 20.30
N ALA A 983 19.07 -26.98 21.45
CA ALA A 983 20.23 -26.20 21.84
C ALA A 983 21.42 -26.42 20.88
N ALA A 984 21.63 -27.66 20.41
CA ALA A 984 22.65 -27.98 19.41
C ALA A 984 22.36 -27.30 18.06
N VAL A 985 21.10 -27.26 17.62
CA VAL A 985 20.68 -26.54 16.40
C VAL A 985 20.92 -25.04 16.53
N GLN A 986 20.59 -24.43 17.68
CA GLN A 986 20.85 -23.00 17.91
C GLN A 986 22.34 -22.68 17.92
N GLN A 987 23.15 -23.49 18.60
CA GLN A 987 24.60 -23.28 18.68
C GLN A 987 25.29 -23.42 17.31
N THR A 988 24.91 -24.43 16.53
CA THR A 988 25.46 -24.67 15.19
C THR A 988 24.94 -23.66 14.16
N ARG A 989 23.75 -23.08 14.36
CA ARG A 989 23.25 -21.95 13.56
C ARG A 989 24.07 -20.68 13.74
N GLU A 990 24.51 -20.39 14.96
CA GLU A 990 25.24 -19.16 15.29
C GLU A 990 26.74 -19.24 15.01
N SER A 991 27.33 -20.45 15.06
CA SER A 991 28.79 -20.61 15.04
C SER A 991 29.32 -21.84 14.30
N GLY A 992 28.44 -22.70 13.77
CA GLY A 992 28.80 -23.98 13.14
C GLY A 992 28.90 -23.92 11.61
N THR A 993 29.46 -24.97 11.02
CA THR A 993 29.45 -25.19 9.58
C THR A 993 28.09 -25.74 9.12
N PHE A 994 27.75 -25.58 7.83
CA PHE A 994 26.49 -26.10 7.28
C PHE A 994 26.31 -27.62 7.47
N GLU A 995 27.41 -28.39 7.51
CA GLU A 995 27.36 -29.83 7.77
C GLU A 995 27.00 -30.15 9.23
N GLU A 996 27.52 -29.36 10.18
CA GLU A 996 27.22 -29.51 11.62
C GLU A 996 25.79 -29.07 11.92
N PHE A 997 25.30 -28.02 11.26
CA PHE A 997 23.91 -27.59 11.36
C PHE A 997 22.94 -28.63 10.79
N GLY A 998 23.28 -29.25 9.65
CA GLY A 998 22.50 -30.36 9.09
C GLY A 998 22.41 -31.56 10.03
N LYS A 999 23.53 -31.97 10.65
CA LYS A 999 23.53 -33.05 11.65
C LYS A 999 22.71 -32.72 12.90
N ALA A 1000 22.75 -31.48 13.37
CA ALA A 1000 21.96 -31.06 14.51
C ALA A 1000 20.45 -31.09 14.20
N LEU A 1001 20.05 -30.75 12.97
CA LEU A 1001 18.66 -30.88 12.51
C LEU A 1001 18.21 -32.34 12.44
N ASP A 1002 19.04 -33.23 11.87
CA ASP A 1002 18.74 -34.67 11.82
C ASP A 1002 18.55 -35.27 13.23
N GLU A 1003 19.35 -34.80 14.20
CA GLU A 1003 19.26 -35.26 15.60
C GLU A 1003 18.01 -34.71 16.32
N LEU A 1004 17.57 -33.49 15.98
CA LEU A 1004 16.31 -32.92 16.46
C LEU A 1004 15.10 -33.68 15.88
N ASP A 1005 15.11 -33.97 14.58
CA ASP A 1005 14.05 -34.74 13.92
C ASP A 1005 13.95 -36.15 14.51
N ALA A 1006 15.09 -36.81 14.77
CA ALA A 1006 15.12 -38.10 15.45
C ALA A 1006 14.60 -38.03 16.90
N ALA A 1007 14.87 -36.94 17.62
CA ALA A 1007 14.37 -36.73 18.97
C ALA A 1007 12.85 -36.49 19.01
N ILE A 1008 12.30 -35.77 18.03
CA ILE A 1008 10.85 -35.53 17.88
C ILE A 1008 10.13 -36.81 17.45
N ALA A 1009 10.68 -37.55 16.50
CA ALA A 1009 10.12 -38.82 16.03
C ALA A 1009 10.09 -39.90 17.12
N ALA A 1010 10.93 -39.80 18.15
CA ALA A 1010 10.92 -40.71 19.30
C ALA A 1010 9.83 -40.37 20.34
N VAL A 1011 9.08 -39.29 20.15
CA VAL A 1011 8.02 -38.79 21.04
C VAL A 1011 6.63 -38.89 20.42
N GLN A 1012 6.54 -38.90 19.09
CA GLN A 1012 5.36 -39.30 18.32
C GLN A 1012 5.18 -40.82 18.36
#